data_AF-A0A9P7BDT9-F1
#
_entry.id   AF-A0A9P7BDT9-F1
#
_cell.length_a   1.000
_cell.length_b   1.000
_cell.length_c   1.000
_cell.angle_alpha   90.00
_cell.angle_beta   90.00
_cell.angle_gamma   90.00
#
_symmetry.space_group_name_H-M   'P 1'
#
loop_
_entity.id
_entity.type
_entity.pdbx_description
1 polymer ?
#
loop_
_entity_poly.entity_id
_entity_poly.type
_entity_poly.pdbx_seq_one_letter_code
_entity_poly.pdbx_strand_id
1 'polypeptide(L)'
;MNLITKRFVVANLEKTLYDAFVTERRSLNKSNKLHNPQNVLIETNKNNKGKSDYQNARTITDKWLLDALNPKVKSDGPQVISLQLPIILKTLQKLRTTNNVNLYFKLLTKLNSTKVNWVVTAHPTSVEKEFEQKTPVEFYHELSNMLMKISSRTMSFKDEEQINALAKFSLNITSQYVNFIEKTNSKIYLKFWNNVISIVLKTKSAVFLEEMLKLIQKLNQSESNIASTIVLTDYAYVLFYLETDQLLKLEEYIKHSKSLNPSNILTKVDESSLDILCPLLLKTLDRYVNAGIDDSYDQLANIIARTYSKGFDENDIASLDILCNNEAIKPFSEYLGRSSSFPSKKDIAFENLKSSIIAEDKSILDVLKKLQTNNIDPYNEHTRDLLDFVIFKFDGTNRPDLEIWKDQFSTIVEYFNDNKTPLPIQKFFVNTLMKHFVGDRYFGFALSILRLLYIGSNFKLSLVECQDSIAVSSTGFHPLFKSITNSKSSILSSLKLLEMMSELEKKNRFQFIPEDFNYLFVTALQFKDRVLFNFYLREYIMRYGHQTYNKDKKKWSLPPQLSWIASRMIRFNIHENVAKAVQNIYINNNGSPMNSAEIEELTKCISNGNKFPDRIDISYNDMRDILRNKLQTNKLIGGGYSLLTDQRYSNILKDVIEHMELKEVAITPEMK
;
A
#
# COMPACT_ATOMS: atom_id res chain seq x y z
N MET A 1 15.32 6.51 16.24
CA MET A 1 15.64 7.76 15.51
C MET A 1 15.42 8.92 16.46
N ASN A 2 16.45 9.74 16.72
CA ASN A 2 16.50 10.67 17.85
C ASN A 2 15.57 11.89 17.65
N LEU A 3 14.89 12.34 18.70
CA LEU A 3 14.05 13.55 18.74
C LEU A 3 14.83 14.81 18.32
N ILE A 4 16.14 14.81 18.56
CA ILE A 4 17.09 15.85 18.13
C ILE A 4 17.26 15.83 16.61
N THR A 5 17.34 14.66 15.99
CA THR A 5 17.44 14.52 14.52
C THR A 5 16.14 14.96 13.84
N LYS A 6 14.98 14.70 14.46
CA LYS A 6 13.66 15.14 13.97
C LYS A 6 13.54 16.67 14.03
N ARG A 7 13.89 17.31 15.16
CA ARG A 7 13.96 18.79 15.27
C ARG A 7 14.97 19.43 14.31
N PHE A 8 16.10 18.76 14.05
CA PHE A 8 17.12 19.27 13.12
C PHE A 8 16.70 19.20 11.64
N VAL A 9 15.87 18.22 11.27
CA VAL A 9 15.30 18.10 9.92
C VAL A 9 14.10 19.04 9.74
N VAL A 10 13.26 19.20 10.77
CA VAL A 10 12.09 20.10 10.78
C VAL A 10 12.53 21.56 10.69
N ALA A 11 13.44 21.99 11.56
CA ALA A 11 13.96 23.35 11.54
C ALA A 11 14.76 23.65 10.27
N ASN A 12 15.44 22.66 9.66
CA ASN A 12 16.14 22.88 8.38
C ASN A 12 15.19 22.98 7.20
N LEU A 13 14.08 22.24 7.14
CA LEU A 13 13.17 22.35 5.99
C LEU A 13 12.42 23.69 6.00
N GLU A 14 11.84 24.08 7.15
CA GLU A 14 11.19 25.38 7.29
C GLU A 14 12.17 26.52 7.11
N LYS A 15 13.35 26.47 7.74
CA LYS A 15 14.39 27.48 7.53
C LYS A 15 14.92 27.49 6.11
N THR A 16 15.09 26.34 5.44
CA THR A 16 15.56 26.31 4.04
C THR A 16 14.50 26.85 3.09
N LEU A 17 13.22 26.59 3.33
CA LEU A 17 12.11 27.13 2.54
C LEU A 17 11.88 28.63 2.84
N TYR A 18 12.02 29.04 4.10
CA TYR A 18 11.91 30.42 4.55
C TYR A 18 13.11 31.27 4.09
N ASP A 19 14.35 30.82 4.29
CA ASP A 19 15.57 31.50 3.83
C ASP A 19 15.62 31.61 2.29
N ALA A 20 15.02 30.64 1.58
CA ALA A 20 14.94 30.68 0.12
C ALA A 20 13.95 31.73 -0.43
N PHE A 21 13.01 32.24 0.36
CA PHE A 21 11.92 33.08 -0.15
C PHE A 21 11.53 34.31 0.71
N VAL A 22 11.90 34.35 1.99
CA VAL A 22 11.60 35.46 2.92
C VAL A 22 12.84 36.31 3.18
N THR A 23 13.77 36.40 2.23
CA THR A 23 14.74 37.50 2.27
C THR A 23 14.00 38.81 1.97
N GLU A 24 13.38 39.37 3.02
CA GLU A 24 13.20 40.80 3.15
C GLU A 24 14.49 41.46 2.68
N ARG A 25 14.35 42.43 1.77
CA ARG A 25 15.43 43.30 1.27
C ARG A 25 16.23 44.02 2.37
N ARG A 26 15.94 43.80 3.66
CA ARG A 26 16.51 44.51 4.81
C ARG A 26 17.63 43.77 5.55
N SER A 27 17.80 42.45 5.42
CA SER A 27 18.89 41.73 6.13
C SER A 27 20.21 41.65 5.38
N LEU A 28 20.24 41.98 4.07
CA LEU A 28 21.47 41.98 3.25
C LEU A 28 22.44 43.13 3.56
N ASN A 29 22.06 44.11 4.38
CA ASN A 29 22.93 45.23 4.75
C ASN A 29 23.77 45.00 6.03
N LYS A 30 23.63 43.86 6.73
CA LYS A 30 24.40 43.60 7.97
C LYS A 30 25.36 42.41 7.91
N SER A 31 25.41 41.65 6.82
CA SER A 31 26.47 40.66 6.57
C SER A 31 27.24 40.98 5.30
N ASN A 32 28.00 42.09 5.32
CA ASN A 32 29.09 42.31 4.38
C ASN A 32 30.15 41.20 4.58
N LYS A 33 29.95 40.05 3.93
CA LYS A 33 30.94 39.00 3.56
C LYS A 33 30.32 37.72 2.96
N LEU A 34 29.08 37.75 2.46
CA LEU A 34 28.54 36.65 1.65
C LEU A 34 28.60 37.03 0.16
N HIS A 35 29.44 36.29 -0.56
CA HIS A 35 29.91 36.57 -1.90
C HIS A 35 28.78 36.72 -2.92
N ASN A 36 28.59 37.97 -3.34
CA ASN A 36 27.84 38.35 -4.52
C ASN A 36 28.55 37.80 -5.77
N PRO A 37 27.87 37.10 -6.71
CA PRO A 37 28.46 36.65 -7.97
C PRO A 37 29.11 37.78 -8.79
N GLN A 38 28.73 39.03 -8.52
CA GLN A 38 29.37 40.23 -9.05
C GLN A 38 30.86 40.37 -8.62
N ASN A 39 31.25 39.92 -7.43
CA ASN A 39 32.64 40.00 -6.96
C ASN A 39 33.57 38.97 -7.63
N VAL A 40 33.02 37.87 -8.16
CA VAL A 40 33.80 36.86 -8.90
C VAL A 40 34.25 37.40 -10.28
N LEU A 41 33.54 38.38 -10.84
CA LEU A 41 33.84 38.99 -12.13
C LEU A 41 34.80 40.19 -12.04
N ILE A 42 34.87 40.88 -10.89
CA ILE A 42 35.73 42.07 -10.72
C ILE A 42 37.23 41.69 -10.71
N GLU A 43 37.59 40.53 -10.19
CA GLU A 43 39.01 40.12 -10.08
C GLU A 43 39.55 39.37 -11.31
N THR A 44 38.70 38.88 -12.22
CA THR A 44 39.19 38.27 -13.47
C THR A 44 39.78 39.29 -14.44
N ASN A 45 39.45 40.59 -14.30
CA ASN A 45 39.97 41.65 -15.15
C ASN A 45 41.08 42.52 -14.51
N LYS A 46 41.43 42.30 -13.23
CA LYS A 46 42.55 42.99 -12.59
C LYS A 46 43.37 42.03 -11.71
N ASN A 47 44.59 41.77 -12.18
CA ASN A 47 45.73 41.13 -11.50
C ASN A 47 45.77 39.60 -11.42
N ASN A 48 46.75 39.03 -12.14
CA ASN A 48 47.10 37.61 -12.24
C ASN A 48 47.78 37.01 -10.98
N LYS A 49 47.81 37.68 -9.81
CA LYS A 49 48.55 37.20 -8.63
C LYS A 49 47.69 36.65 -7.48
N GLY A 50 46.35 36.64 -7.58
CA GLY A 50 45.44 36.09 -6.55
C GLY A 50 44.77 34.75 -6.88
N LYS A 51 45.16 34.08 -7.98
CA LYS A 51 44.39 32.98 -8.57
C LYS A 51 44.36 31.67 -7.75
N SER A 52 45.33 31.40 -6.86
CA SER A 52 45.40 30.11 -6.15
C SER A 52 44.44 30.01 -4.96
N ASP A 53 44.27 31.07 -4.17
CA ASP A 53 43.41 31.03 -2.97
C ASP A 53 41.93 31.26 -3.31
N TYR A 54 41.64 32.02 -4.37
CA TYR A 54 40.27 32.27 -4.85
C TYR A 54 39.61 31.07 -5.55
N GLN A 55 40.39 30.12 -6.09
CA GLN A 55 39.84 28.89 -6.66
C GLN A 55 39.43 27.88 -5.59
N ASN A 56 40.05 27.93 -4.40
CA ASN A 56 39.81 27.01 -3.30
C ASN A 56 38.55 27.35 -2.46
N ALA A 57 38.06 28.59 -2.51
CA ALA A 57 36.88 29.03 -1.75
C ALA A 57 35.53 28.88 -2.49
N ARG A 58 35.53 28.40 -3.75
CA ARG A 58 34.30 28.31 -4.55
C ARG A 58 33.41 27.16 -4.09
N THR A 59 32.17 27.48 -3.72
CA THR A 59 31.18 26.45 -3.44
C THR A 59 30.84 25.68 -4.71
N ILE A 60 30.36 24.44 -4.58
CA ILE A 60 29.98 23.62 -5.74
C ILE A 60 28.90 24.30 -6.60
N THR A 61 28.02 25.08 -5.98
CA THR A 61 27.01 25.90 -6.70
C THR A 61 27.65 27.02 -7.53
N ASP A 62 28.79 27.58 -7.11
CA ASP A 62 29.48 28.63 -7.87
C ASP A 62 30.14 28.05 -9.13
N LYS A 63 30.63 26.80 -9.05
CA LYS A 63 31.17 26.08 -10.21
C LYS A 63 30.09 25.87 -11.27
N TRP A 64 28.90 25.41 -10.88
CA TRP A 64 27.80 25.21 -11.82
C TRP A 64 27.28 26.51 -12.45
N LEU A 65 27.25 27.61 -11.69
CA LEU A 65 26.87 28.92 -12.25
C LEU A 65 27.90 29.41 -13.28
N LEU A 66 29.19 29.17 -13.03
CA LEU A 66 30.25 29.48 -14.00
C LEU A 66 30.15 28.63 -15.26
N ASP A 67 29.88 27.33 -15.11
CA ASP A 67 29.70 26.41 -16.25
C ASP A 67 28.48 26.80 -17.12
N ALA A 68 27.50 27.48 -16.53
CA ALA A 68 26.29 27.96 -17.20
C ALA A 68 26.44 29.36 -17.82
N LEU A 69 27.55 30.07 -17.63
CA LEU A 69 27.75 31.39 -18.24
C LEU A 69 27.85 31.25 -19.76
N ASN A 70 27.18 32.14 -20.50
CA ASN A 70 27.37 32.24 -21.95
C ASN A 70 28.48 33.27 -22.28
N PRO A 71 29.69 32.85 -22.68
CA PRO A 71 30.80 33.76 -22.95
C PRO A 71 30.64 34.58 -24.25
N LYS A 72 29.65 34.24 -25.10
CA LYS A 72 29.47 34.86 -26.43
C LYS A 72 28.56 36.09 -26.44
N VAL A 73 27.93 36.45 -25.31
CA VAL A 73 27.05 37.62 -25.21
C VAL A 73 27.86 38.84 -24.76
N LYS A 74 28.08 39.80 -25.66
CA LYS A 74 28.68 41.10 -25.32
C LYS A 74 27.62 41.97 -24.62
N SER A 75 27.87 42.40 -23.39
CA SER A 75 26.97 43.31 -22.66
C SER A 75 27.39 44.77 -22.89
N ASP A 76 26.71 45.47 -23.79
CA ASP A 76 26.72 46.94 -23.81
C ASP A 76 25.59 47.44 -22.90
N GLY A 77 25.90 47.65 -21.61
CA GLY A 77 24.91 48.12 -20.62
C GLY A 77 25.16 47.62 -19.19
N PRO A 78 24.34 48.05 -18.22
CA PRO A 78 24.51 47.68 -16.80
C PRO A 78 24.53 46.16 -16.63
N GLN A 79 25.47 45.69 -15.80
CA GLN A 79 25.86 44.29 -15.58
C GLN A 79 24.67 43.32 -15.37
N VAL A 80 24.18 42.68 -16.44
CA VAL A 80 23.26 41.55 -16.35
C VAL A 80 24.01 40.26 -16.69
N ILE A 81 23.87 39.24 -15.85
CA ILE A 81 24.55 37.95 -16.02
C ILE A 81 23.70 37.08 -16.95
N SER A 82 24.28 36.63 -18.07
CA SER A 82 23.62 35.74 -19.03
C SER A 82 23.92 34.28 -18.72
N LEU A 83 22.90 33.52 -18.30
CA LEU A 83 23.02 32.09 -17.98
C LEU A 83 22.26 31.22 -18.99
N GLN A 84 22.87 30.09 -19.36
CA GLN A 84 22.27 29.06 -20.20
C GLN A 84 21.26 28.25 -19.39
N LEU A 85 19.98 28.43 -19.72
CA LEU A 85 18.87 27.74 -19.08
C LEU A 85 19.01 26.21 -19.13
N PRO A 86 19.42 25.58 -20.26
CA PRO A 86 19.54 24.11 -20.34
C PRO A 86 20.56 23.53 -19.34
N ILE A 87 21.68 24.23 -19.10
CA ILE A 87 22.71 23.77 -18.16
C ILE A 87 22.20 23.82 -16.72
N ILE A 88 21.52 24.91 -16.36
CA ILE A 88 20.94 25.07 -15.02
C ILE A 88 19.83 24.05 -14.78
N LEU A 89 18.90 23.87 -15.72
CA LEU A 89 17.83 22.87 -15.62
C LEU A 89 18.40 21.45 -15.48
N LYS A 90 19.40 21.09 -16.29
CA LYS A 90 20.07 19.78 -16.21
C LYS A 90 20.74 19.57 -14.84
N THR A 91 21.32 20.62 -14.29
CA THR A 91 21.92 20.59 -12.94
C THR A 91 20.85 20.41 -11.86
N LEU A 92 19.75 21.17 -11.92
CA LEU A 92 18.62 21.02 -10.99
C LEU A 92 17.99 19.63 -11.08
N GLN A 93 17.77 19.11 -12.29
CA GLN A 93 17.28 17.75 -12.51
C GLN A 93 18.23 16.70 -11.94
N LYS A 94 19.56 16.86 -12.12
CA LYS A 94 20.57 15.98 -11.51
C LYS A 94 20.52 16.03 -9.99
N LEU A 95 20.35 17.21 -9.40
CA LEU A 95 20.21 17.37 -7.95
C LEU A 95 18.90 16.75 -7.43
N ARG A 96 17.80 16.89 -8.17
CA ARG A 96 16.55 16.22 -7.90
C ARG A 96 16.75 14.71 -7.95
N THR A 97 17.30 14.14 -9.03
CA THR A 97 17.48 12.68 -9.18
C THR A 97 18.39 12.09 -8.09
N THR A 98 19.53 12.74 -7.82
CA THR A 98 20.48 12.38 -6.74
C THR A 98 20.01 12.72 -5.33
N ASN A 99 18.83 13.33 -5.18
CA ASN A 99 18.19 13.68 -3.91
C ASN A 99 18.98 14.67 -3.04
N ASN A 100 19.71 15.61 -3.65
CA ASN A 100 20.46 16.61 -2.91
C ASN A 100 19.62 17.89 -2.67
N VAL A 101 18.61 17.78 -1.80
CA VAL A 101 17.61 18.83 -1.53
C VAL A 101 18.25 20.15 -1.10
N ASN A 102 19.26 20.09 -0.23
CA ASN A 102 19.92 21.29 0.29
C ASN A 102 20.69 22.04 -0.80
N LEU A 103 21.44 21.35 -1.67
CA LEU A 103 22.14 22.00 -2.77
C LEU A 103 21.19 22.51 -3.84
N TYR A 104 20.08 21.81 -4.07
CA TYR A 104 19.03 22.24 -4.98
C TYR A 104 18.45 23.61 -4.58
N PHE A 105 17.99 23.76 -3.33
CA PHE A 105 17.44 25.03 -2.87
C PHE A 105 18.51 26.13 -2.73
N LYS A 106 19.74 25.80 -2.31
CA LYS A 106 20.84 26.78 -2.31
C LYS A 106 21.11 27.36 -3.69
N LEU A 107 21.07 26.53 -4.74
CA LEU A 107 21.23 26.99 -6.12
C LEU A 107 20.05 27.90 -6.53
N LEU A 108 18.81 27.50 -6.24
CA LEU A 108 17.63 28.32 -6.52
C LEU A 108 17.65 29.68 -5.80
N THR A 109 18.04 29.73 -4.53
CA THR A 109 18.14 30.99 -3.78
C THR A 109 19.17 31.94 -4.41
N LYS A 110 20.31 31.40 -4.88
CA LYS A 110 21.33 32.20 -5.59
C LYS A 110 20.83 32.73 -6.94
N LEU A 111 20.04 31.95 -7.66
CA LEU A 111 19.44 32.37 -8.92
C LEU A 111 18.38 33.46 -8.70
N ASN A 112 17.55 33.34 -7.65
CA ASN A 112 16.53 34.34 -7.32
C ASN A 112 17.10 35.66 -6.77
N SER A 113 18.27 35.62 -6.14
CA SER A 113 18.92 36.83 -5.60
C SER A 113 19.70 37.64 -6.64
N THR A 114 19.83 37.13 -7.87
CA THR A 114 20.60 37.76 -8.95
C THR A 114 19.72 38.12 -10.14
N LYS A 115 20.04 39.24 -10.82
CA LYS A 115 19.41 39.58 -12.09
C LYS A 115 20.07 38.76 -13.20
N VAL A 116 19.33 37.77 -13.70
CA VAL A 116 19.80 36.83 -14.72
C VAL A 116 19.04 37.06 -16.04
N ASN A 117 19.79 37.16 -17.13
CA ASN A 117 19.27 37.03 -18.49
C ASN A 117 19.32 35.55 -18.89
N TRP A 118 18.18 34.99 -19.24
CA TRP A 118 18.06 33.57 -19.57
C TRP A 118 18.30 33.34 -21.04
N VAL A 119 19.22 32.41 -21.33
CA VAL A 119 19.58 32.00 -22.67
C VAL A 119 19.01 30.60 -22.92
N VAL A 120 18.00 30.51 -23.79
CA VAL A 120 17.21 29.27 -24.00
C VAL A 120 17.94 28.25 -24.89
N THR A 121 18.75 28.71 -25.84
CA THR A 121 19.52 27.84 -26.77
C THR A 121 21.00 27.76 -26.36
N ALA A 122 21.69 26.69 -26.77
CA ALA A 122 23.13 26.52 -26.48
C ALA A 122 24.03 27.48 -27.29
N HIS A 123 23.53 28.02 -28.41
CA HIS A 123 24.29 28.85 -29.36
C HIS A 123 23.53 30.08 -29.90
N PRO A 124 23.02 31.00 -29.06
CA PRO A 124 22.51 32.27 -29.54
C PRO A 124 23.67 33.24 -29.79
N THR A 125 23.67 33.84 -30.97
CA THR A 125 24.61 34.88 -31.42
C THR A 125 24.12 36.30 -31.08
N SER A 126 22.86 36.44 -30.68
CA SER A 126 22.24 37.70 -30.26
C SER A 126 21.31 37.47 -29.07
N VAL A 127 21.18 38.47 -28.20
CA VAL A 127 20.14 38.53 -27.18
C VAL A 127 18.86 38.92 -27.90
N GLU A 128 18.14 37.96 -28.48
CA GLU A 128 16.76 38.23 -28.88
C GLU A 128 15.93 38.58 -27.65
N LYS A 129 15.11 39.61 -27.81
CA LYS A 129 14.57 40.47 -26.77
C LYS A 129 13.98 39.72 -25.57
N GLU A 130 14.52 40.07 -24.40
CA GLU A 130 13.78 40.38 -23.17
C GLU A 130 12.85 39.30 -22.60
N PHE A 131 13.41 38.38 -21.81
CA PHE A 131 12.77 38.06 -20.52
C PHE A 131 13.17 39.15 -19.52
N GLU A 132 12.65 40.37 -19.68
CA GLU A 132 12.79 41.38 -18.63
C GLU A 132 12.18 40.83 -17.33
N GLN A 133 13.07 40.46 -16.40
CA GLN A 133 12.79 40.20 -14.98
C GLN A 133 11.97 38.95 -14.61
N LYS A 134 11.72 37.98 -15.50
CA LYS A 134 10.91 36.81 -15.15
C LYS A 134 11.69 35.51 -15.12
N THR A 135 11.54 34.77 -14.02
CA THR A 135 11.94 33.36 -13.89
C THR A 135 11.28 32.55 -15.01
N PRO A 136 12.04 31.79 -15.83
CA PRO A 136 11.51 30.99 -16.92
C PRO A 136 10.47 29.97 -16.45
N VAL A 137 9.51 29.66 -17.31
CA VAL A 137 8.39 28.76 -17.00
C VAL A 137 8.87 27.35 -16.61
N GLU A 138 9.97 26.90 -17.20
CA GLU A 138 10.60 25.61 -16.96
C GLU A 138 11.09 25.44 -15.52
N PHE A 139 11.46 26.53 -14.84
CA PHE A 139 11.81 26.47 -13.42
C PHE A 139 10.61 26.13 -12.56
N TYR A 140 9.43 26.68 -12.86
CA TYR A 140 8.21 26.33 -12.14
C TYR A 140 7.90 24.84 -12.32
N HIS A 141 8.07 24.31 -13.53
CA HIS A 141 7.87 22.90 -13.83
C HIS A 141 8.85 22.01 -13.04
N GLU A 142 10.14 22.30 -13.08
CA GLU A 142 11.15 21.52 -12.33
C GLU A 142 11.00 21.65 -10.82
N LEU A 143 10.64 22.84 -10.32
CA LEU A 143 10.38 23.07 -8.90
C LEU A 143 9.17 22.26 -8.43
N SER A 144 8.08 22.21 -9.20
CA SER A 144 6.93 21.37 -8.87
C SER A 144 7.29 19.88 -8.76
N ASN A 145 8.16 19.38 -9.66
CA ASN A 145 8.64 18.00 -9.62
C ASN A 145 9.50 17.73 -8.37
N MET A 146 10.32 18.69 -7.96
CA MET A 146 11.12 18.59 -6.76
C MET A 146 10.24 18.58 -5.50
N LEU A 147 9.25 19.48 -5.41
CA LEU A 147 8.31 19.53 -4.29
C LEU A 147 7.48 18.26 -4.19
N MET A 148 7.01 17.73 -5.32
CA MET A 148 6.27 16.47 -5.35
C MET A 148 7.16 15.32 -4.84
N LYS A 149 8.43 15.28 -5.26
CA LYS A 149 9.43 14.31 -4.76
C LYS A 149 9.70 14.45 -3.25
N ILE A 150 9.75 15.67 -2.72
CA ILE A 150 9.88 15.89 -1.27
C ILE A 150 8.64 15.36 -0.55
N SER A 151 7.45 15.65 -1.08
CA SER A 151 6.16 15.24 -0.51
C SER A 151 5.93 13.72 -0.52
N SER A 152 6.56 12.98 -1.45
CA SER A 152 6.41 11.52 -1.56
C SER A 152 7.40 10.77 -0.65
N ARG A 153 8.58 11.33 -0.40
CA ARG A 153 9.62 10.73 0.46
C ARG A 153 9.37 10.88 1.94
N THR A 154 8.45 11.74 2.31
CA THR A 154 8.13 12.06 3.70
C THR A 154 7.05 11.12 4.27
N MET A 155 7.19 9.84 3.96
CA MET A 155 6.43 8.68 4.47
C MET A 155 6.56 8.45 6.00
N SER A 156 6.95 9.48 6.77
CA SER A 156 6.90 9.47 8.24
C SER A 156 6.54 10.84 8.84
N PHE A 157 5.75 11.66 8.13
CA PHE A 157 5.17 12.85 8.76
C PHE A 157 4.15 12.45 9.82
N LYS A 158 4.63 12.38 11.06
CA LYS A 158 3.83 12.61 12.26
C LYS A 158 3.67 14.12 12.55
N ASP A 159 4.30 15.01 11.77
CA ASP A 159 4.28 16.46 11.98
C ASP A 159 3.47 17.16 10.89
N GLU A 160 2.22 17.54 11.21
CA GLU A 160 1.31 18.31 10.36
C GLU A 160 1.91 19.67 9.92
N GLU A 161 2.79 20.24 10.75
CA GLU A 161 3.48 21.52 10.48
C GLU A 161 4.27 21.49 9.16
N GLN A 162 4.94 20.38 8.86
CA GLN A 162 5.78 20.28 7.65
C GLN A 162 4.93 20.18 6.37
N ILE A 163 3.80 19.49 6.45
CA ILE A 163 2.83 19.40 5.35
C ILE A 163 2.22 20.79 5.13
N ASN A 164 1.86 21.50 6.20
CA ASN A 164 1.32 22.86 6.13
C ASN A 164 2.33 23.86 5.55
N ALA A 165 3.60 23.81 5.96
CA ALA A 165 4.65 24.65 5.40
C ALA A 165 4.85 24.39 3.90
N LEU A 166 4.89 23.12 3.50
CA LEU A 166 5.03 22.73 2.09
C LEU A 166 3.80 23.16 1.27
N ALA A 167 2.59 23.03 1.82
CA ALA A 167 1.36 23.46 1.16
C ALA A 167 1.29 24.99 0.99
N LYS A 168 1.62 25.77 2.01
CA LYS A 168 1.73 27.24 1.91
C LYS A 168 2.74 27.64 0.84
N PHE A 169 3.87 26.94 0.80
CA PHE A 169 4.91 27.17 -0.20
C PHE A 169 4.42 26.85 -1.61
N SER A 170 3.75 25.71 -1.80
CA SER A 170 3.14 25.34 -3.08
C SER A 170 2.08 26.35 -3.52
N LEU A 171 1.21 26.82 -2.62
CA LEU A 171 0.23 27.87 -2.93
C LEU A 171 0.89 29.18 -3.41
N ASN A 172 1.96 29.61 -2.74
CA ASN A 172 2.69 30.81 -3.14
C ASN A 172 3.29 30.66 -4.55
N ILE A 173 3.92 29.52 -4.84
CA ILE A 173 4.45 29.23 -6.19
C ILE A 173 3.33 29.21 -7.22
N THR A 174 2.21 28.57 -6.92
CA THR A 174 1.04 28.53 -7.81
C THR A 174 0.52 29.93 -8.08
N SER A 175 0.42 30.80 -7.08
CA SER A 175 0.02 32.19 -7.29
C SER A 175 0.99 32.96 -8.19
N GLN A 176 2.30 32.75 -8.03
CA GLN A 176 3.30 33.37 -8.92
C GLN A 176 3.21 32.84 -10.35
N TYR A 177 2.93 31.54 -10.51
CA TYR A 177 2.75 30.89 -11.80
C TYR A 177 1.48 31.37 -12.52
N VAL A 178 0.36 31.54 -11.80
CA VAL A 178 -0.88 32.13 -12.34
C VAL A 178 -0.60 33.55 -12.85
N ASN A 179 0.05 34.40 -12.04
CA ASN A 179 0.42 35.75 -12.46
C ASN A 179 1.37 35.76 -13.66
N PHE A 180 2.23 34.74 -13.81
CA PHE A 180 3.09 34.59 -14.98
C PHE A 180 2.26 34.29 -16.22
N ILE A 181 1.40 33.25 -16.15
CA ILE A 181 0.53 32.84 -17.26
C ILE A 181 -0.38 33.99 -17.71
N GLU A 182 -1.01 34.71 -16.78
CA GLU A 182 -1.86 35.87 -17.11
C GLU A 182 -1.10 36.93 -17.90
N LYS A 183 0.17 37.18 -17.56
CA LYS A 183 1.00 38.19 -18.22
C LYS A 183 1.58 37.75 -19.56
N THR A 184 1.83 36.45 -19.74
CA THR A 184 2.50 35.92 -20.94
C THR A 184 1.55 35.19 -21.89
N ASN A 185 0.28 35.02 -21.50
CA ASN A 185 -0.73 34.22 -22.20
C ASN A 185 -0.20 32.83 -22.60
N SER A 186 0.62 32.22 -21.72
CA SER A 186 1.24 30.92 -21.99
C SER A 186 0.28 29.77 -21.75
N LYS A 187 0.47 28.66 -22.46
CA LYS A 187 -0.34 27.44 -22.27
C LYS A 187 -0.15 26.88 -20.85
N ILE A 188 -1.25 26.46 -20.23
CA ILE A 188 -1.24 25.81 -18.91
C ILE A 188 -0.50 24.47 -19.00
N TYR A 189 0.44 24.25 -18.07
CA TYR A 189 1.08 22.95 -17.90
C TYR A 189 0.40 22.13 -16.80
N LEU A 190 -0.44 21.16 -17.21
CA LEU A 190 -1.27 20.38 -16.27
C LEU A 190 -0.46 19.59 -15.24
N LYS A 191 0.73 19.09 -15.59
CA LYS A 191 1.59 18.36 -14.65
C LYS A 191 2.10 19.24 -13.50
N PHE A 192 2.34 20.53 -13.75
CA PHE A 192 2.64 21.47 -12.66
C PHE A 192 1.48 21.54 -11.67
N TRP A 193 0.26 21.70 -12.19
CA TRP A 193 -0.96 21.78 -11.38
C TRP A 193 -1.24 20.48 -10.61
N ASN A 194 -1.10 19.32 -11.26
CA ASN A 194 -1.19 18.00 -10.62
C ASN A 194 -0.32 17.94 -9.36
N ASN A 195 0.97 18.28 -9.51
CA ASN A 195 1.95 18.22 -8.45
C ASN A 195 1.57 19.14 -7.28
N VAL A 196 1.23 20.41 -7.55
CA VAL A 196 0.94 21.39 -6.49
C VAL A 196 -0.40 21.14 -5.81
N ILE A 197 -1.45 20.74 -6.54
CA ILE A 197 -2.74 20.36 -5.96
C ILE A 197 -2.55 19.13 -5.06
N SER A 198 -1.82 18.11 -5.54
CA SER A 198 -1.49 16.91 -4.75
C SER A 198 -0.77 17.22 -3.45
N ILE A 199 0.15 18.18 -3.45
CA ILE A 199 0.86 18.60 -2.24
C ILE A 199 -0.06 19.32 -1.27
N VAL A 200 -0.86 20.26 -1.78
CA VAL A 200 -1.72 21.11 -0.94
C VAL A 200 -2.84 20.29 -0.30
N LEU A 201 -3.46 19.38 -1.04
CA LEU A 201 -4.59 18.58 -0.53
C LEU A 201 -4.19 17.48 0.45
N LYS A 202 -2.89 17.12 0.55
CA LYS A 202 -2.38 16.29 1.66
C LYS A 202 -2.60 16.92 3.04
N THR A 203 -2.85 18.23 3.12
CA THR A 203 -3.22 18.90 4.38
C THR A 203 -4.60 18.50 4.87
N LYS A 204 -5.48 17.95 4.00
CA LYS A 204 -6.87 17.60 4.30
C LYS A 204 -7.73 18.78 4.78
N SER A 205 -7.28 20.01 4.56
CA SER A 205 -7.93 21.23 5.04
C SER A 205 -8.79 21.87 3.96
N ALA A 206 -10.07 22.11 4.29
CA ALA A 206 -11.00 22.80 3.39
C ALA A 206 -10.53 24.22 3.04
N VAL A 207 -9.86 24.92 3.97
CA VAL A 207 -9.30 26.26 3.72
C VAL A 207 -8.26 26.21 2.60
N PHE A 208 -7.38 25.21 2.62
CA PHE A 208 -6.37 25.04 1.58
C PHE A 208 -6.97 24.62 0.23
N LEU A 209 -8.05 23.83 0.24
CA LEU A 209 -8.83 23.53 -0.96
C LEU A 209 -9.43 24.81 -1.56
N GLU A 210 -10.11 25.64 -0.76
CA GLU A 210 -10.72 26.89 -1.21
C GLU A 210 -9.69 27.84 -1.82
N GLU A 211 -8.54 28.01 -1.17
CA GLU A 211 -7.44 28.83 -1.71
C GLU A 211 -6.91 28.30 -3.04
N MET A 212 -6.80 26.97 -3.19
CA MET A 212 -6.40 26.37 -4.46
C MET A 212 -7.47 26.57 -5.54
N LEU A 213 -8.75 26.41 -5.22
CA LEU A 213 -9.86 26.63 -6.15
C LEU A 213 -9.94 28.09 -6.61
N LYS A 214 -9.69 29.06 -5.72
CA LYS A 214 -9.57 30.48 -6.11
C LYS A 214 -8.45 30.71 -7.12
N LEU A 215 -7.30 30.06 -6.95
CA LEU A 215 -6.19 30.15 -7.90
C LEU A 215 -6.52 29.49 -9.25
N ILE A 216 -7.23 28.36 -9.24
CA ILE A 216 -7.71 27.69 -10.45
C ILE A 216 -8.71 28.59 -11.19
N GLN A 217 -9.67 29.21 -10.48
CA GLN A 217 -10.69 30.09 -11.08
C GLN A 217 -10.08 31.32 -11.77
N LYS A 218 -8.94 31.84 -11.30
CA LYS A 218 -8.25 32.94 -11.97
C LYS A 218 -7.79 32.61 -13.39
N LEU A 219 -7.64 31.32 -13.73
CA LEU A 219 -7.28 30.87 -15.07
C LEU A 219 -8.42 31.00 -16.11
N ASN A 220 -9.67 31.23 -15.68
CA ASN A 220 -10.85 31.33 -16.55
C ASN A 220 -10.93 32.60 -17.43
N GLN A 221 -9.83 33.32 -17.61
CA GLN A 221 -9.82 34.59 -18.34
C GLN A 221 -9.71 34.43 -19.86
N SER A 222 -9.26 33.27 -20.37
CA SER A 222 -9.21 32.97 -21.80
C SER A 222 -10.05 31.74 -22.15
N GLU A 223 -10.72 31.75 -23.31
CA GLU A 223 -11.54 30.61 -23.78
C GLU A 223 -10.75 29.30 -23.86
N SER A 224 -9.44 29.39 -24.16
CA SER A 224 -8.52 28.25 -24.22
C SER A 224 -8.25 27.56 -22.87
N ASN A 225 -8.47 28.26 -21.75
CA ASN A 225 -8.13 27.76 -20.41
C ASN A 225 -9.35 27.28 -19.62
N ILE A 226 -10.57 27.51 -20.12
CA ILE A 226 -11.82 27.09 -19.46
C ILE A 226 -11.86 25.56 -19.30
N ALA A 227 -11.51 24.81 -20.34
CA ALA A 227 -11.48 23.34 -20.29
C ALA A 227 -10.49 22.82 -19.22
N SER A 228 -9.27 23.37 -19.20
CA SER A 228 -8.26 23.02 -18.19
C SER A 228 -8.75 23.35 -16.77
N THR A 229 -9.45 24.47 -16.59
CA THR A 229 -9.98 24.89 -15.29
C THR A 229 -11.03 23.91 -14.76
N ILE A 230 -11.93 23.42 -15.62
CA ILE A 230 -12.93 22.42 -15.23
C ILE A 230 -12.23 21.13 -14.77
N VAL A 231 -11.29 20.61 -15.56
CA VAL A 231 -10.55 19.39 -15.24
C VAL A 231 -9.76 19.53 -13.93
N LEU A 232 -9.07 20.66 -13.74
CA LEU A 232 -8.31 20.92 -12.50
C LEU A 232 -9.21 21.08 -11.27
N THR A 233 -10.41 21.63 -11.44
CA THR A 233 -11.41 21.73 -10.39
C THR A 233 -11.90 20.35 -9.97
N ASP A 234 -12.25 19.51 -10.94
CA ASP A 234 -12.66 18.12 -10.68
C ASP A 234 -11.53 17.31 -10.03
N TYR A 235 -10.30 17.46 -10.53
CA TYR A 235 -9.11 16.84 -9.92
C TYR A 235 -8.96 17.24 -8.44
N ALA A 236 -9.13 18.53 -8.12
CA ALA A 236 -8.99 19.03 -6.75
C ALA A 236 -10.09 18.48 -5.82
N TYR A 237 -11.35 18.48 -6.24
CA TYR A 237 -12.44 17.95 -5.40
C TYR A 237 -12.33 16.44 -5.20
N VAL A 238 -12.10 15.67 -6.27
CA VAL A 238 -11.94 14.22 -6.18
C VAL A 238 -10.78 13.87 -5.23
N LEU A 239 -9.62 14.53 -5.39
CA LEU A 239 -8.48 14.28 -4.53
C LEU A 239 -8.73 14.69 -3.08
N PHE A 240 -9.41 15.80 -2.84
CA PHE A 240 -9.73 16.25 -1.48
C PHE A 240 -10.63 15.24 -0.75
N TYR A 241 -11.70 14.77 -1.39
CA TYR A 241 -12.58 13.79 -0.76
C TYR A 241 -11.90 12.44 -0.54
N LEU A 242 -11.00 12.02 -1.44
CA LEU A 242 -10.15 10.84 -1.22
C LEU A 242 -9.20 11.00 -0.05
N GLU A 243 -8.49 12.13 0.06
CA GLU A 243 -7.53 12.36 1.15
C GLU A 243 -8.23 12.51 2.51
N THR A 244 -9.47 13.00 2.52
CA THR A 244 -10.31 13.14 3.73
C THR A 244 -11.19 11.91 4.03
N ASP A 245 -11.15 10.88 3.17
CA ASP A 245 -11.96 9.65 3.29
C ASP A 245 -13.48 9.91 3.30
N GLN A 246 -13.94 10.98 2.65
CA GLN A 246 -15.35 11.37 2.57
C GLN A 246 -16.04 10.71 1.36
N LEU A 247 -16.08 9.38 1.32
CA LEU A 247 -16.49 8.58 0.15
C LEU A 247 -17.92 8.89 -0.35
N LEU A 248 -18.88 9.14 0.54
CA LEU A 248 -20.25 9.48 0.13
C LEU A 248 -20.35 10.84 -0.58
N LYS A 249 -19.56 11.82 -0.14
CA LYS A 249 -19.48 13.13 -0.82
C LYS A 249 -18.74 13.02 -2.14
N LEU A 250 -17.76 12.11 -2.22
CA LEU A 250 -17.07 11.81 -3.46
C LEU A 250 -18.01 11.18 -4.48
N GLU A 251 -18.87 10.26 -4.05
CA GLU A 251 -19.90 9.65 -4.89
C GLU A 251 -20.86 10.71 -5.43
N GLU A 252 -21.42 11.54 -4.54
CA GLU A 252 -22.31 12.62 -4.93
C GLU A 252 -21.63 13.59 -5.89
N TYR A 253 -20.35 13.92 -5.66
CA TYR A 253 -19.59 14.80 -6.54
C TYR A 253 -19.36 14.18 -7.92
N ILE A 254 -18.96 12.92 -8.00
CA ILE A 254 -18.70 12.22 -9.28
C ILE A 254 -19.98 12.14 -10.11
N LYS A 255 -21.14 11.87 -9.49
CA LYS A 255 -22.45 11.85 -10.16
C LYS A 255 -22.79 13.17 -10.87
N HIS A 256 -22.44 14.29 -10.26
CA HIS A 256 -22.80 15.63 -10.73
C HIS A 256 -21.64 16.38 -11.42
N SER A 257 -20.45 15.78 -11.49
CA SER A 257 -19.27 16.43 -12.07
C SER A 257 -19.44 16.66 -13.59
N LYS A 258 -18.98 17.82 -14.05
CA LYS A 258 -19.12 18.24 -15.44
C LYS A 258 -18.13 17.54 -16.37
N SER A 259 -16.89 17.28 -15.94
CA SER A 259 -15.91 16.57 -16.79
C SER A 259 -16.03 15.06 -16.72
N LEU A 260 -16.54 14.50 -15.61
CA LEU A 260 -16.62 13.05 -15.40
C LEU A 260 -17.90 12.42 -15.96
N ASN A 261 -18.92 13.21 -16.30
CA ASN A 261 -20.18 12.68 -16.81
C ASN A 261 -20.18 12.67 -18.36
N PRO A 262 -20.29 11.49 -19.02
CA PRO A 262 -20.23 11.35 -20.47
C PRO A 262 -21.25 12.20 -21.23
N SER A 263 -22.42 12.44 -20.63
CA SER A 263 -23.50 13.26 -21.18
C SER A 263 -23.19 14.76 -21.20
N ASN A 264 -22.26 15.20 -20.35
CA ASN A 264 -21.90 16.60 -20.13
C ASN A 264 -20.48 16.93 -20.58
N ILE A 265 -19.76 15.99 -21.21
CA ILE A 265 -18.43 16.25 -21.78
C ILE A 265 -18.61 17.34 -22.84
N LEU A 266 -18.28 18.57 -22.43
CA LEU A 266 -18.17 19.70 -23.33
C LEU A 266 -17.24 19.25 -24.46
N THR A 267 -17.69 19.43 -25.70
CA THR A 267 -16.96 19.21 -26.96
C THR A 267 -15.62 19.99 -27.07
N LYS A 268 -15.16 20.60 -25.98
CA LYS A 268 -14.01 21.50 -25.85
C LYS A 268 -12.89 20.98 -24.95
N VAL A 269 -13.02 19.81 -24.29
CA VAL A 269 -11.94 19.26 -23.46
C VAL A 269 -11.05 18.35 -24.30
N ASP A 270 -9.76 18.68 -24.38
CA ASP A 270 -8.75 17.89 -25.07
C ASP A 270 -8.53 16.55 -24.34
N GLU A 271 -8.49 15.43 -25.08
CA GLU A 271 -8.29 14.07 -24.52
C GLU A 271 -7.01 14.03 -23.66
N SER A 272 -5.93 14.70 -24.08
CA SER A 272 -4.66 14.74 -23.33
C SER A 272 -4.75 15.43 -21.97
N SER A 273 -5.77 16.27 -21.77
CA SER A 273 -6.01 16.94 -20.50
C SER A 273 -6.71 16.04 -19.49
N LEU A 274 -7.45 15.04 -19.97
CA LEU A 274 -8.20 14.10 -19.14
C LEU A 274 -7.30 13.03 -18.50
N ASP A 275 -6.14 12.74 -19.09
CA ASP A 275 -5.17 11.74 -18.60
C ASP A 275 -4.73 12.00 -17.15
N ILE A 276 -4.73 13.25 -16.69
CA ILE A 276 -4.40 13.61 -15.31
C ILE A 276 -5.35 12.99 -14.28
N LEU A 277 -6.60 12.71 -14.67
CA LEU A 277 -7.63 12.15 -13.80
C LEU A 277 -7.50 10.63 -13.70
N CYS A 278 -6.92 9.94 -14.69
CA CYS A 278 -6.88 8.48 -14.76
C CYS A 278 -6.34 7.84 -13.46
N PRO A 279 -5.14 8.18 -12.96
CA PRO A 279 -4.62 7.56 -11.73
C PRO A 279 -5.47 7.84 -10.49
N LEU A 280 -6.14 9.01 -10.47
CA LEU A 280 -6.99 9.44 -9.37
C LEU A 280 -8.32 8.69 -9.35
N LEU A 281 -8.92 8.48 -10.54
CA LEU A 281 -10.13 7.69 -10.71
C LEU A 281 -9.86 6.21 -10.38
N LEU A 282 -8.70 5.66 -10.73
CA LEU A 282 -8.30 4.31 -10.32
C LEU A 282 -8.16 4.18 -8.80
N LYS A 283 -7.52 5.14 -8.14
CA LYS A 283 -7.45 5.19 -6.68
C LYS A 283 -8.84 5.33 -6.04
N THR A 284 -9.77 6.01 -6.70
CA THR A 284 -11.16 6.11 -6.24
C THR A 284 -11.89 4.78 -6.38
N LEU A 285 -11.71 4.11 -7.51
CA LEU A 285 -12.27 2.81 -7.79
C LEU A 285 -11.83 1.79 -6.73
N ASP A 286 -10.52 1.71 -6.47
CA ASP A 286 -9.94 0.91 -5.39
C ASP A 286 -10.59 1.21 -4.03
N ARG A 287 -10.81 2.50 -3.71
CA ARG A 287 -11.46 2.89 -2.45
C ARG A 287 -12.92 2.48 -2.36
N TYR A 288 -13.68 2.56 -3.44
CA TYR A 288 -15.08 2.11 -3.46
C TYR A 288 -15.19 0.60 -3.32
N VAL A 289 -14.30 -0.15 -3.98
CA VAL A 289 -14.22 -1.61 -3.88
C VAL A 289 -13.90 -2.03 -2.45
N ASN A 290 -12.85 -1.47 -1.86
CA ASN A 290 -12.48 -1.76 -0.47
C ASN A 290 -13.54 -1.34 0.56
N ALA A 291 -14.41 -0.39 0.21
CA ALA A 291 -15.50 0.08 1.07
C ALA A 291 -16.83 -0.64 0.82
N GLY A 292 -16.94 -1.51 -0.20
CA GLY A 292 -18.17 -2.23 -0.56
C GLY A 292 -19.29 -1.32 -1.07
N ILE A 293 -18.97 -0.27 -1.82
CA ILE A 293 -19.97 0.66 -2.41
C ILE A 293 -20.21 0.29 -3.89
N ASP A 294 -20.86 -0.85 -4.11
CA ASP A 294 -20.92 -1.52 -5.41
C ASP A 294 -21.54 -0.65 -6.52
N ASP A 295 -22.67 0.01 -6.25
CA ASP A 295 -23.34 0.89 -7.23
C ASP A 295 -22.44 2.05 -7.68
N SER A 296 -21.65 2.62 -6.75
CA SER A 296 -20.71 3.71 -7.05
C SER A 296 -19.48 3.23 -7.80
N TYR A 297 -19.02 2.03 -7.46
CA TYR A 297 -17.94 1.34 -8.15
C TYR A 297 -18.35 1.07 -9.61
N ASP A 298 -19.52 0.48 -9.85
CA ASP A 298 -20.02 0.18 -11.21
C ASP A 298 -20.23 1.44 -12.04
N GLN A 299 -20.76 2.50 -11.43
CA GLN A 299 -20.92 3.79 -12.11
C GLN A 299 -19.57 4.39 -12.50
N LEU A 300 -18.61 4.42 -11.58
CA LEU A 300 -17.28 4.98 -11.83
C LEU A 300 -16.51 4.14 -12.86
N ALA A 301 -16.60 2.82 -12.77
CA ALA A 301 -16.08 1.88 -13.76
C ALA A 301 -16.63 2.22 -15.17
N ASN A 302 -17.94 2.38 -15.32
CA ASN A 302 -18.53 2.75 -16.60
C ASN A 302 -18.01 4.10 -17.15
N ILE A 303 -17.83 5.10 -16.28
CA ILE A 303 -17.25 6.40 -16.65
C ILE A 303 -15.82 6.21 -17.16
N ILE A 304 -14.99 5.50 -16.39
CA ILE A 304 -13.59 5.24 -16.72
C ILE A 304 -13.47 4.53 -18.07
N ALA A 305 -14.25 3.49 -18.30
CA ALA A 305 -14.14 2.71 -19.53
C ALA A 305 -14.62 3.46 -20.78
N ARG A 306 -15.71 4.23 -20.66
CA ARG A 306 -16.27 4.98 -21.80
C ARG A 306 -15.47 6.22 -22.15
N THR A 307 -14.86 6.87 -21.15
CA THR A 307 -14.28 8.21 -21.32
C THR A 307 -12.77 8.25 -21.14
N TYR A 308 -12.18 7.38 -20.33
CA TYR A 308 -10.78 7.47 -19.89
C TYR A 308 -9.92 6.26 -20.31
N SER A 309 -10.49 5.25 -20.97
CA SER A 309 -9.81 3.99 -21.30
C SER A 309 -8.58 4.13 -22.22
N LYS A 310 -8.51 5.20 -23.02
CA LYS A 310 -7.37 5.49 -23.90
C LYS A 310 -6.18 6.15 -23.18
N GLY A 311 -6.40 6.72 -21.99
CA GLY A 311 -5.41 7.52 -21.25
C GLY A 311 -4.57 6.72 -20.25
N PHE A 312 -4.72 5.39 -20.21
CA PHE A 312 -4.02 4.55 -19.23
C PHE A 312 -2.60 4.20 -19.66
N ASP A 313 -1.64 4.46 -18.78
CA ASP A 313 -0.26 3.98 -18.92
C ASP A 313 -0.11 2.54 -18.40
N GLU A 314 1.01 1.87 -18.70
CA GLU A 314 1.27 0.48 -18.29
C GLU A 314 1.10 0.22 -16.77
N ASN A 315 1.37 1.23 -15.92
CA ASN A 315 1.19 1.10 -14.47
C ASN A 315 -0.28 1.20 -14.08
N ASP A 316 -1.04 2.07 -14.75
CA ASP A 316 -2.49 2.14 -14.59
C ASP A 316 -3.16 0.83 -15.04
N ILE A 317 -2.68 0.24 -16.15
CA ILE A 317 -3.09 -1.10 -16.60
C ILE A 317 -2.80 -2.13 -15.53
N ALA A 318 -1.56 -2.20 -15.03
CA ALA A 318 -1.19 -3.17 -14.00
C ALA A 318 -2.00 -2.98 -12.70
N SER A 319 -2.27 -1.74 -12.30
CA SER A 319 -3.08 -1.44 -11.11
C SER A 319 -4.53 -1.88 -11.32
N LEU A 320 -5.08 -1.68 -12.51
CA LEU A 320 -6.38 -2.20 -12.89
C LEU A 320 -6.42 -3.72 -12.91
N ASP A 321 -5.40 -4.36 -13.47
CA ASP A 321 -5.32 -5.83 -13.50
C ASP A 321 -5.25 -6.39 -12.09
N ILE A 322 -4.51 -5.75 -11.17
CA ILE A 322 -4.46 -6.11 -9.75
C ILE A 322 -5.84 -5.95 -9.12
N LEU A 323 -6.55 -4.85 -9.35
CA LEU A 323 -7.92 -4.65 -8.86
C LEU A 323 -8.89 -5.70 -9.43
N CYS A 324 -8.78 -5.99 -10.72
CA CYS A 324 -9.61 -6.98 -11.42
C CYS A 324 -9.35 -8.41 -10.92
N ASN A 325 -8.09 -8.75 -10.64
CA ASN A 325 -7.67 -10.08 -10.24
C ASN A 325 -7.83 -10.34 -8.73
N ASN A 326 -7.63 -9.33 -7.87
CA ASN A 326 -7.69 -9.50 -6.42
C ASN A 326 -9.10 -9.35 -5.84
N GLU A 327 -9.92 -8.46 -6.41
CA GLU A 327 -11.26 -8.13 -5.90
C GLU A 327 -12.38 -8.63 -6.84
N ALA A 328 -12.01 -9.48 -7.82
CA ALA A 328 -12.89 -10.18 -8.75
C ALA A 328 -13.87 -9.27 -9.56
N ILE A 329 -13.34 -8.14 -10.01
CA ILE A 329 -13.99 -7.12 -10.87
C ILE A 329 -13.96 -7.57 -12.36
N LYS A 330 -14.67 -8.65 -12.67
CA LYS A 330 -14.72 -9.26 -14.03
C LYS A 330 -15.51 -8.44 -15.07
N PRO A 331 -16.67 -7.82 -14.76
CA PRO A 331 -17.45 -7.06 -15.74
C PRO A 331 -16.69 -5.86 -16.33
N PHE A 332 -15.82 -5.22 -15.54
CA PHE A 332 -15.03 -4.08 -15.96
C PHE A 332 -13.85 -4.45 -16.87
N SER A 333 -13.18 -5.59 -16.59
CA SER A 333 -12.11 -6.12 -17.46
C SER A 333 -12.63 -6.64 -18.81
N GLU A 334 -13.83 -7.26 -18.82
CA GLU A 334 -14.53 -7.68 -20.03
C GLU A 334 -15.01 -6.46 -20.86
N TYR A 335 -15.44 -5.38 -20.22
CA TYR A 335 -15.90 -4.14 -20.88
C TYR A 335 -14.75 -3.27 -21.45
N LEU A 336 -13.55 -3.32 -20.87
CA LEU A 336 -12.36 -2.61 -21.38
C LEU A 336 -11.72 -3.26 -22.63
N GLY A 337 -12.24 -4.40 -23.12
CA GLY A 337 -11.73 -5.08 -24.31
C GLY A 337 -10.31 -5.65 -24.15
N ARG A 338 -9.79 -5.72 -22.91
CA ARG A 338 -8.42 -6.19 -22.60
C ARG A 338 -8.30 -7.70 -22.40
N SER A 339 -9.40 -8.44 -22.55
CA SER A 339 -9.35 -9.90 -22.75
C SER A 339 -8.67 -10.33 -24.07
N SER A 340 -8.17 -9.38 -24.88
CA SER A 340 -7.53 -9.64 -26.17
C SER A 340 -6.09 -10.14 -26.08
N SER A 341 -5.40 -10.00 -24.93
CA SER A 341 -4.10 -10.66 -24.69
C SER A 341 -4.28 -11.85 -23.75
N PHE A 342 -4.97 -12.88 -24.24
CA PHE A 342 -4.83 -14.33 -23.95
C PHE A 342 -6.17 -15.04 -24.19
N PRO A 343 -6.45 -15.44 -25.45
CA PRO A 343 -7.08 -16.72 -25.67
C PRO A 343 -6.06 -17.63 -26.35
N SER A 344 -5.13 -18.17 -25.56
CA SER A 344 -4.53 -19.46 -25.90
C SER A 344 -5.66 -20.49 -25.83
N LYS A 345 -6.42 -20.67 -26.91
CA LYS A 345 -7.49 -21.69 -27.06
C LYS A 345 -8.12 -22.10 -25.72
N LYS A 346 -8.68 -21.15 -24.95
CA LYS A 346 -9.46 -21.52 -23.77
C LYS A 346 -10.72 -22.16 -24.30
N ASP A 347 -11.00 -23.38 -23.86
CA ASP A 347 -12.15 -24.17 -24.27
C ASP A 347 -13.40 -23.28 -24.31
N ILE A 348 -13.98 -23.14 -25.50
CA ILE A 348 -15.25 -22.42 -25.72
C ILE A 348 -16.33 -22.98 -24.76
N ALA A 349 -16.23 -24.26 -24.40
CA ALA A 349 -17.06 -24.91 -23.40
C ALA A 349 -16.92 -24.30 -21.98
N PHE A 350 -15.70 -23.91 -21.58
CA PHE A 350 -15.45 -23.30 -20.26
C PHE A 350 -15.94 -21.85 -20.20
N GLU A 351 -15.71 -21.04 -21.23
CA GLU A 351 -16.25 -19.67 -21.26
C GLU A 351 -17.78 -19.67 -21.37
N ASN A 352 -18.38 -20.63 -22.09
CA ASN A 352 -19.84 -20.82 -22.11
C ASN A 352 -20.38 -21.24 -20.73
N LEU A 353 -19.68 -22.15 -20.03
CA LEU A 353 -20.04 -22.54 -18.67
C LEU A 353 -19.92 -21.36 -17.68
N LYS A 354 -18.81 -20.62 -17.74
CA LYS A 354 -18.57 -19.44 -16.91
C LYS A 354 -19.65 -18.38 -17.15
N SER A 355 -19.94 -18.07 -18.41
CA SER A 355 -21.01 -17.14 -18.80
C SER A 355 -22.38 -17.63 -18.32
N SER A 356 -22.66 -18.93 -18.42
CA SER A 356 -23.88 -19.54 -17.90
C SER A 356 -23.98 -19.48 -16.37
N ILE A 357 -22.89 -19.68 -15.63
CA ILE A 357 -22.91 -19.60 -14.17
C ILE A 357 -23.05 -18.14 -13.70
N ILE A 358 -22.42 -17.19 -14.38
CA ILE A 358 -22.45 -15.75 -14.02
C ILE A 358 -23.80 -15.12 -14.36
N ALA A 359 -24.34 -15.38 -15.56
CA ALA A 359 -25.56 -14.74 -16.06
C ALA A 359 -26.85 -15.26 -15.39
N GLU A 360 -26.81 -16.45 -14.81
CA GLU A 360 -27.97 -17.03 -14.13
C GLU A 360 -27.86 -16.78 -12.61
N ASP A 361 -28.94 -16.30 -11.98
CA ASP A 361 -29.08 -16.15 -10.51
C ASP A 361 -29.21 -17.53 -9.83
N LYS A 362 -28.20 -18.37 -10.06
CA LYS A 362 -28.13 -19.76 -9.65
C LYS A 362 -27.43 -19.90 -8.31
N SER A 363 -27.96 -20.79 -7.48
CA SER A 363 -27.40 -21.14 -6.18
C SER A 363 -26.04 -21.83 -6.32
N ILE A 364 -25.24 -21.86 -5.24
CA ILE A 364 -23.99 -22.63 -5.22
C ILE A 364 -24.21 -24.11 -5.55
N LEU A 365 -25.34 -24.69 -5.13
CA LEU A 365 -25.69 -26.08 -5.43
C LEU A 365 -25.82 -26.33 -6.94
N ASP A 366 -26.38 -25.39 -7.68
CA ASP A 366 -26.51 -25.49 -9.14
C ASP A 366 -25.15 -25.43 -9.83
N VAL A 367 -24.21 -24.67 -9.28
CA VAL A 367 -22.82 -24.64 -9.77
C VAL A 367 -22.16 -26.01 -9.56
N LEU A 368 -22.29 -26.59 -8.36
CA LEU A 368 -21.72 -27.90 -8.05
C LEU A 368 -22.31 -29.00 -8.95
N LYS A 369 -23.63 -28.96 -9.19
CA LYS A 369 -24.31 -29.85 -10.15
C LYS A 369 -23.72 -29.73 -11.54
N LYS A 370 -23.54 -28.51 -12.06
CA LYS A 370 -22.95 -28.30 -13.39
C LYS A 370 -21.51 -28.77 -13.47
N LEU A 371 -20.70 -28.53 -12.45
CA LEU A 371 -19.32 -29.04 -12.43
C LEU A 371 -19.31 -30.57 -12.51
N GLN A 372 -20.20 -31.23 -11.76
CA GLN A 372 -20.33 -32.68 -11.78
C GLN A 372 -20.86 -33.21 -13.12
N THR A 373 -21.96 -32.67 -13.64
CA THR A 373 -22.58 -33.12 -14.90
C THR A 373 -21.63 -32.94 -16.09
N ASN A 374 -20.81 -31.90 -16.08
CA ASN A 374 -19.83 -31.64 -17.14
C ASN A 374 -18.46 -32.29 -16.90
N ASN A 375 -18.30 -33.10 -15.84
CA ASN A 375 -17.04 -33.74 -15.45
C ASN A 375 -15.86 -32.77 -15.32
N ILE A 376 -16.11 -31.60 -14.74
CA ILE A 376 -15.09 -30.57 -14.56
C ILE A 376 -14.44 -30.75 -13.20
N ASP A 377 -13.15 -31.10 -13.22
CA ASP A 377 -12.32 -31.11 -12.03
C ASP A 377 -11.86 -29.67 -11.70
N PRO A 378 -12.25 -29.10 -10.54
CA PRO A 378 -11.82 -27.76 -10.15
C PRO A 378 -10.33 -27.62 -9.86
N TYR A 379 -9.59 -28.73 -9.72
CA TYR A 379 -8.16 -28.72 -9.40
C TYR A 379 -7.27 -29.08 -10.59
N ASN A 380 -7.85 -29.33 -11.76
CA ASN A 380 -7.08 -29.55 -12.99
C ASN A 380 -6.33 -28.26 -13.38
N GLU A 381 -5.14 -28.43 -13.98
CA GLU A 381 -4.21 -27.37 -14.37
C GLU A 381 -4.86 -26.31 -15.27
N HIS A 382 -5.88 -26.70 -16.05
CA HIS A 382 -6.58 -25.81 -16.97
C HIS A 382 -7.76 -25.03 -16.36
N THR A 383 -8.29 -25.44 -15.22
CA THR A 383 -9.56 -24.92 -14.64
C THR A 383 -9.38 -24.26 -13.28
N ARG A 384 -8.30 -24.59 -12.57
CA ARG A 384 -8.04 -24.20 -11.18
C ARG A 384 -8.21 -22.71 -10.89
N ASP A 385 -7.50 -21.87 -11.63
CA ASP A 385 -7.51 -20.42 -11.38
C ASP A 385 -8.73 -19.72 -12.02
N LEU A 386 -9.51 -20.47 -12.82
CA LEU A 386 -10.61 -19.90 -13.59
C LEU A 386 -11.95 -19.92 -12.85
N LEU A 387 -12.05 -20.71 -11.77
CA LEU A 387 -13.29 -20.90 -10.99
C LEU A 387 -13.39 -20.00 -9.75
N ASP A 388 -12.44 -19.09 -9.53
CA ASP A 388 -12.43 -18.19 -8.38
C ASP A 388 -13.68 -17.29 -8.28
N PHE A 389 -14.33 -16.99 -9.41
CA PHE A 389 -15.57 -16.20 -9.45
C PHE A 389 -16.76 -16.90 -8.77
N VAL A 390 -16.70 -18.21 -8.53
CA VAL A 390 -17.77 -18.96 -7.85
C VAL A 390 -17.98 -18.45 -6.42
N ILE A 391 -16.98 -17.80 -5.83
CA ILE A 391 -17.06 -17.18 -4.52
C ILE A 391 -18.27 -16.23 -4.38
N PHE A 392 -18.63 -15.52 -5.46
CA PHE A 392 -19.75 -14.59 -5.48
C PHE A 392 -21.12 -15.27 -5.36
N LYS A 393 -21.21 -16.58 -5.57
CA LYS A 393 -22.47 -17.33 -5.39
C LYS A 393 -22.85 -17.52 -3.91
N PHE A 394 -21.97 -17.13 -2.99
CA PHE A 394 -22.28 -17.03 -1.57
C PHE A 394 -22.77 -15.61 -1.16
N ASP A 395 -22.57 -14.60 -2.02
CA ASP A 395 -22.80 -13.17 -1.76
C ASP A 395 -24.13 -12.65 -2.34
N GLY A 396 -25.22 -13.40 -2.18
CA GLY A 396 -26.54 -12.91 -2.61
C GLY A 396 -26.83 -11.46 -2.13
N THR A 397 -27.74 -10.74 -2.81
CA THR A 397 -28.05 -9.31 -2.56
C THR A 397 -28.37 -8.96 -1.10
N ASN A 398 -28.74 -9.96 -0.28
CA ASN A 398 -28.74 -9.89 1.17
C ASN A 398 -27.82 -10.98 1.74
N ARG A 399 -26.85 -10.58 2.57
CA ARG A 399 -25.93 -11.47 3.30
C ARG A 399 -26.75 -12.53 4.06
N PRO A 400 -26.64 -13.85 3.74
CA PRO A 400 -27.51 -14.84 4.33
C PRO A 400 -27.28 -14.99 5.84
N ASP A 401 -28.36 -15.07 6.61
CA ASP A 401 -28.29 -15.39 8.03
C ASP A 401 -27.98 -16.88 8.26
N LEU A 402 -27.73 -17.25 9.51
CA LEU A 402 -27.37 -18.63 9.87
C LEU A 402 -28.49 -19.64 9.58
N GLU A 403 -29.76 -19.22 9.57
CA GLU A 403 -30.89 -20.11 9.29
C GLU A 403 -30.96 -20.44 7.79
N ILE A 404 -30.73 -19.48 6.90
CA ILE A 404 -30.63 -19.73 5.47
C ILE A 404 -29.49 -20.71 5.16
N TRP A 405 -28.35 -20.56 5.83
CA TRP A 405 -27.22 -21.49 5.66
C TRP A 405 -27.54 -22.91 6.10
N LYS A 406 -28.39 -23.08 7.12
CA LYS A 406 -28.79 -24.38 7.63
C LYS A 406 -29.55 -25.17 6.58
N ASP A 407 -30.53 -24.53 5.95
CA ASP A 407 -31.34 -25.12 4.89
C ASP A 407 -30.52 -25.38 3.61
N GLN A 408 -29.57 -24.48 3.30
CA GLN A 408 -28.67 -24.68 2.17
C GLN A 408 -27.72 -25.86 2.39
N PHE A 409 -27.13 -25.98 3.59
CA PHE A 409 -26.21 -27.07 3.88
C PHE A 409 -26.90 -28.43 3.91
N SER A 410 -28.11 -28.55 4.48
CA SER A 410 -28.84 -29.82 4.42
C SER A 410 -29.03 -30.27 2.97
N THR A 411 -29.47 -29.36 2.10
CA THR A 411 -29.69 -29.64 0.67
C THR A 411 -28.40 -30.02 -0.07
N ILE A 412 -27.28 -29.33 0.21
CA ILE A 412 -25.98 -29.60 -0.41
C ILE A 412 -25.41 -30.95 0.06
N VAL A 413 -25.53 -31.25 1.36
CA VAL A 413 -25.02 -32.50 1.94
C VAL A 413 -25.84 -33.70 1.44
N GLU A 414 -27.17 -33.58 1.37
CA GLU A 414 -28.04 -34.58 0.74
C GLU A 414 -27.63 -34.83 -0.71
N TYR A 415 -27.42 -33.76 -1.48
CA TYR A 415 -26.95 -33.87 -2.86
C TYR A 415 -25.63 -34.65 -2.98
N PHE A 416 -24.63 -34.34 -2.14
CA PHE A 416 -23.34 -35.03 -2.16
C PHE A 416 -23.45 -36.52 -1.81
N ASN A 417 -24.31 -36.86 -0.84
CA ASN A 417 -24.55 -38.25 -0.43
C ASN A 417 -25.29 -39.03 -1.52
N ASP A 418 -26.36 -38.48 -2.07
CA ASP A 418 -27.24 -39.17 -3.02
C ASP A 418 -26.58 -39.35 -4.40
N ASN A 419 -25.78 -38.37 -4.83
CA ASN A 419 -25.21 -38.33 -6.18
C ASN A 419 -23.74 -38.78 -6.24
N LYS A 420 -23.20 -39.31 -5.14
CA LYS A 420 -21.79 -39.77 -5.03
C LYS A 420 -20.81 -38.74 -5.63
N THR A 421 -20.96 -37.48 -5.24
CA THR A 421 -20.21 -36.38 -5.85
C THR A 421 -18.69 -36.60 -5.72
N PRO A 422 -17.90 -36.40 -6.79
CA PRO A 422 -16.45 -36.57 -6.74
C PRO A 422 -15.77 -35.73 -5.65
N LEU A 423 -14.76 -36.31 -5.01
CA LEU A 423 -13.97 -35.67 -3.95
C LEU A 423 -13.43 -34.27 -4.34
N PRO A 424 -12.89 -34.04 -5.57
CA PRO A 424 -12.45 -32.70 -5.97
C PRO A 424 -13.55 -31.63 -5.90
N ILE A 425 -14.80 -31.97 -6.25
CA ILE A 425 -15.92 -31.01 -6.20
C ILE A 425 -16.32 -30.72 -4.75
N GLN A 426 -16.28 -31.72 -3.87
CA GLN A 426 -16.54 -31.52 -2.44
C GLN A 426 -15.45 -30.64 -1.79
N LYS A 427 -14.16 -30.89 -2.10
CA LYS A 427 -13.03 -30.05 -1.65
C LYS A 427 -13.16 -28.62 -2.13
N PHE A 428 -13.55 -28.45 -3.40
CA PHE A 428 -13.77 -27.13 -3.99
C PHE A 428 -14.83 -26.35 -3.23
N PHE A 429 -15.99 -26.97 -2.96
CA PHE A 429 -17.05 -26.33 -2.17
C PHE A 429 -16.54 -25.80 -0.83
N VAL A 430 -15.86 -26.64 -0.04
CA VAL A 430 -15.35 -26.25 1.28
C VAL A 430 -14.29 -25.16 1.18
N ASN A 431 -13.35 -25.28 0.24
CA ASN A 431 -12.28 -24.31 0.09
C ASN A 431 -12.79 -22.95 -0.41
N THR A 432 -13.75 -22.91 -1.35
CA THR A 432 -14.39 -21.67 -1.79
C THR A 432 -15.21 -21.04 -0.65
N LEU A 433 -15.92 -21.85 0.13
CA LEU A 433 -16.67 -21.41 1.31
C LEU A 433 -15.73 -20.78 2.37
N MET A 434 -14.59 -21.43 2.64
CA MET A 434 -13.58 -20.92 3.55
C MET A 434 -12.95 -19.62 3.02
N LYS A 435 -12.58 -19.56 1.74
CA LYS A 435 -12.04 -18.34 1.12
C LYS A 435 -13.02 -17.17 1.25
N HIS A 436 -14.32 -17.40 1.03
CA HIS A 436 -15.38 -16.41 1.19
C HIS A 436 -15.46 -15.87 2.63
N PHE A 437 -15.60 -16.75 3.63
CA PHE A 437 -15.78 -16.28 5.02
C PHE A 437 -14.53 -15.65 5.65
N VAL A 438 -13.35 -16.06 5.22
CA VAL A 438 -12.10 -15.47 5.71
C VAL A 438 -11.86 -14.08 5.11
N GLY A 439 -12.42 -13.78 3.93
CA GLY A 439 -12.39 -12.47 3.28
C GLY A 439 -13.40 -11.47 3.85
N ASP A 440 -14.66 -11.85 4.02
CA ASP A 440 -15.79 -10.91 4.25
C ASP A 440 -16.46 -11.02 5.65
N ARG A 441 -16.03 -11.96 6.51
CA ARG A 441 -16.70 -12.21 7.81
C ARG A 441 -15.75 -12.25 9.00
N TYR A 442 -16.29 -11.94 10.18
CA TYR A 442 -15.55 -12.06 11.44
C TYR A 442 -15.42 -13.53 11.86
N PHE A 443 -14.32 -13.85 12.55
CA PHE A 443 -13.96 -15.22 12.96
C PHE A 443 -15.10 -16.04 13.58
N GLY A 444 -15.90 -15.44 14.47
CA GLY A 444 -17.02 -16.12 15.13
C GLY A 444 -18.12 -16.59 14.17
N PHE A 445 -18.35 -15.86 13.08
CA PHE A 445 -19.29 -16.26 12.04
C PHE A 445 -18.76 -17.47 11.27
N ALA A 446 -17.49 -17.43 10.84
CA ALA A 446 -16.84 -18.55 10.16
C ALA A 446 -16.90 -19.83 11.01
N LEU A 447 -16.64 -19.73 12.33
CA LEU A 447 -16.79 -20.85 13.26
C LEU A 447 -18.23 -21.36 13.37
N SER A 448 -19.22 -20.46 13.38
CA SER A 448 -20.62 -20.84 13.45
C SER A 448 -21.07 -21.59 12.20
N ILE A 449 -20.61 -21.14 11.03
CA ILE A 449 -20.84 -21.84 9.76
C ILE A 449 -20.16 -23.20 9.74
N LEU A 450 -18.88 -23.29 10.11
CA LEU A 450 -18.19 -24.58 10.19
C LEU A 450 -18.89 -25.53 11.15
N ARG A 451 -19.36 -25.04 12.30
CA ARG A 451 -20.15 -25.84 13.23
C ARG A 451 -21.46 -26.32 12.60
N LEU A 452 -22.16 -25.46 11.88
CA LEU A 452 -23.42 -25.79 11.22
C LEU A 452 -23.23 -26.83 10.10
N LEU A 453 -22.19 -26.69 9.29
CA LEU A 453 -21.87 -27.63 8.22
C LEU A 453 -21.46 -29.00 8.78
N TYR A 454 -20.50 -29.04 9.69
CA TYR A 454 -19.90 -30.29 10.14
C TYR A 454 -20.71 -30.97 11.24
N ILE A 455 -21.11 -30.23 12.28
CA ILE A 455 -21.88 -30.81 13.40
C ILE A 455 -23.38 -30.80 13.08
N GLY A 456 -23.89 -29.70 12.55
CA GLY A 456 -25.32 -29.55 12.26
C GLY A 456 -25.81 -30.40 11.10
N SER A 457 -25.04 -30.43 10.00
CA SER A 457 -25.41 -31.13 8.76
C SER A 457 -24.65 -32.44 8.56
N ASN A 458 -23.80 -32.84 9.51
CA ASN A 458 -23.02 -34.09 9.50
C ASN A 458 -22.17 -34.27 8.22
N PHE A 459 -21.55 -33.19 7.76
CA PHE A 459 -20.67 -33.22 6.59
C PHE A 459 -19.37 -33.98 6.88
N LYS A 460 -19.02 -34.95 6.03
CA LYS A 460 -17.98 -35.97 6.33
C LYS A 460 -16.56 -35.64 5.88
N LEU A 461 -16.39 -34.74 4.91
CA LEU A 461 -15.08 -34.46 4.31
C LEU A 461 -14.21 -33.64 5.26
N SER A 462 -13.11 -34.22 5.72
CA SER A 462 -12.15 -33.58 6.61
C SER A 462 -11.52 -32.31 5.99
N LEU A 463 -11.18 -31.33 6.85
CA LEU A 463 -10.47 -30.13 6.40
C LEU A 463 -9.00 -30.41 6.10
N VAL A 464 -8.39 -31.44 6.71
CA VAL A 464 -7.08 -31.95 6.30
C VAL A 464 -7.14 -32.42 4.85
N GLU A 465 -8.17 -33.18 4.49
CA GLU A 465 -8.32 -33.71 3.14
C GLU A 465 -8.54 -32.59 2.12
N CYS A 466 -9.04 -31.42 2.53
CA CYS A 466 -9.23 -30.27 1.68
C CYS A 466 -7.93 -29.52 1.32
N GLN A 467 -6.79 -29.84 1.96
CA GLN A 467 -5.52 -29.18 1.69
C GLN A 467 -5.03 -29.48 0.26
N ASP A 468 -4.72 -28.43 -0.50
CA ASP A 468 -4.12 -28.51 -1.83
C ASP A 468 -2.61 -28.29 -1.74
N SER A 469 -1.83 -29.05 -2.50
CA SER A 469 -0.36 -28.97 -2.51
C SER A 469 0.17 -27.72 -3.21
N ILE A 470 -0.63 -27.10 -4.07
CA ILE A 470 -0.22 -25.94 -4.88
C ILE A 470 -0.76 -24.63 -4.28
N ALA A 471 -2.01 -24.61 -3.81
CA ALA A 471 -2.61 -23.46 -3.11
C ALA A 471 -2.73 -23.67 -1.59
N VAL A 472 -1.61 -24.04 -0.95
CA VAL A 472 -1.60 -24.46 0.48
C VAL A 472 -2.21 -23.39 1.40
N SER A 473 -1.85 -22.12 1.23
CA SER A 473 -2.23 -21.04 2.15
C SER A 473 -3.72 -20.65 2.13
N SER A 474 -4.47 -21.08 1.11
CA SER A 474 -5.88 -20.75 0.93
C SER A 474 -6.82 -21.95 1.10
N THR A 475 -6.29 -23.12 1.50
CA THR A 475 -7.05 -24.37 1.59
C THR A 475 -6.98 -25.02 2.97
N GLY A 476 -7.98 -25.86 3.28
CA GLY A 476 -8.05 -26.59 4.55
C GLY A 476 -8.10 -25.70 5.77
N PHE A 477 -7.20 -25.92 6.74
CA PHE A 477 -7.14 -25.15 7.99
C PHE A 477 -6.41 -23.81 7.90
N HIS A 478 -5.57 -23.59 6.89
CA HIS A 478 -4.76 -22.37 6.76
C HIS A 478 -5.57 -21.06 6.76
N PRO A 479 -6.74 -20.97 6.07
CA PRO A 479 -7.58 -19.77 6.13
C PRO A 479 -8.03 -19.39 7.54
N LEU A 480 -8.14 -20.35 8.48
CA LEU A 480 -8.54 -20.03 9.86
C LEU A 480 -7.49 -19.16 10.56
N PHE A 481 -6.19 -19.36 10.31
CA PHE A 481 -5.14 -18.49 10.86
C PHE A 481 -5.32 -17.05 10.41
N LYS A 482 -5.62 -16.83 9.12
CA LYS A 482 -5.93 -15.50 8.58
C LYS A 482 -7.17 -14.90 9.27
N SER A 483 -8.25 -15.67 9.40
CA SER A 483 -9.52 -15.19 9.95
C SER A 483 -9.47 -14.75 11.41
N ILE A 484 -8.57 -15.35 12.21
CA ILE A 484 -8.33 -14.97 13.62
C ILE A 484 -7.91 -13.50 13.74
N THR A 485 -7.18 -12.98 12.74
CA THR A 485 -6.71 -11.58 12.74
C THR A 485 -7.82 -10.57 12.54
N ASN A 486 -8.98 -11.00 12.01
CA ASN A 486 -10.16 -10.15 11.83
C ASN A 486 -11.00 -10.00 13.11
N SER A 487 -10.66 -10.70 14.20
CA SER A 487 -11.41 -10.68 15.45
C SER A 487 -10.66 -9.98 16.57
N LYS A 488 -11.34 -9.05 17.25
CA LYS A 488 -10.84 -8.40 18.47
C LYS A 488 -10.88 -9.32 19.71
N SER A 489 -11.40 -10.54 19.61
CA SER A 489 -11.55 -11.49 20.71
C SER A 489 -11.15 -12.90 20.25
N SER A 490 -9.87 -13.09 19.94
CA SER A 490 -9.36 -14.34 19.34
C SER A 490 -8.01 -14.82 19.93
N ILE A 491 -7.59 -14.30 21.09
CA ILE A 491 -6.33 -14.70 21.75
C ILE A 491 -6.35 -16.19 22.11
N LEU A 492 -7.35 -16.63 22.87
CA LEU A 492 -7.48 -18.03 23.30
C LEU A 492 -7.75 -18.93 22.10
N SER A 493 -8.53 -18.43 21.14
CA SER A 493 -8.81 -19.12 19.89
C SER A 493 -7.55 -19.34 19.05
N SER A 494 -6.66 -18.35 18.97
CA SER A 494 -5.39 -18.47 18.24
C SER A 494 -4.43 -19.49 18.86
N LEU A 495 -4.34 -19.50 20.19
CA LEU A 495 -3.57 -20.51 20.91
C LEU A 495 -4.18 -21.91 20.73
N LYS A 496 -5.50 -22.02 20.79
CA LYS A 496 -6.22 -23.29 20.60
C LYS A 496 -6.05 -23.83 19.18
N LEU A 497 -6.10 -22.98 18.15
CA LEU A 497 -5.86 -23.40 16.77
C LEU A 497 -4.43 -23.95 16.62
N LEU A 498 -3.44 -23.21 17.11
CA LEU A 498 -2.04 -23.64 17.07
C LEU A 498 -1.81 -24.98 17.79
N GLU A 499 -2.42 -25.16 18.97
CA GLU A 499 -2.37 -26.40 19.74
C GLU A 499 -2.92 -27.59 18.93
N MET A 500 -4.13 -27.47 18.38
CA MET A 500 -4.77 -28.56 17.65
C MET A 500 -4.07 -28.88 16.34
N MET A 501 -3.61 -27.86 15.61
CA MET A 501 -2.82 -28.06 14.40
C MET A 501 -1.47 -28.71 14.69
N SER A 502 -0.86 -28.41 15.85
CA SER A 502 0.36 -29.11 16.31
C SER A 502 0.10 -30.58 16.62
N GLU A 503 -1.08 -30.94 17.13
CA GLU A 503 -1.46 -32.34 17.33
C GLU A 503 -1.65 -33.08 16.00
N LEU A 504 -2.24 -32.41 15.00
CA LEU A 504 -2.37 -32.97 13.65
C LEU A 504 -1.02 -33.06 12.93
N GLU A 505 -0.13 -32.10 13.11
CA GLU A 505 1.24 -32.12 12.59
C GLU A 505 2.04 -33.31 13.13
N LYS A 506 1.94 -33.59 14.44
CA LYS A 506 2.56 -34.80 15.04
C LYS A 506 2.04 -36.11 14.43
N LYS A 507 0.82 -36.10 13.89
CA LYS A 507 0.20 -37.22 13.19
C LYS A 507 0.47 -37.20 11.67
N ASN A 508 1.33 -36.30 11.18
CA ASN A 508 1.59 -36.06 9.76
C ASN A 508 0.34 -35.72 8.93
N ARG A 509 -0.68 -35.14 9.57
CA ARG A 509 -1.96 -34.76 8.94
C ARG A 509 -2.06 -33.27 8.63
N PHE A 510 -1.15 -32.45 9.16
CA PHE A 510 -1.12 -31.02 8.89
C PHE A 510 0.32 -30.58 8.79
N GLN A 511 0.61 -29.66 7.88
CA GLN A 511 1.91 -29.04 7.78
C GLN A 511 1.73 -27.54 7.87
N PHE A 512 2.32 -26.93 8.89
CA PHE A 512 2.34 -25.47 8.97
C PHE A 512 3.05 -24.87 7.75
N ILE A 513 2.72 -23.61 7.45
CA ILE A 513 3.48 -22.75 6.56
C ILE A 513 3.92 -21.47 7.30
N PRO A 514 4.98 -20.76 6.84
CA PRO A 514 5.43 -19.52 7.46
C PRO A 514 4.32 -18.46 7.61
N GLU A 515 3.38 -18.42 6.67
CA GLU A 515 2.23 -17.52 6.65
C GLU A 515 1.30 -17.71 7.86
N ASP A 516 1.12 -18.95 8.35
CA ASP A 516 0.30 -19.22 9.53
C ASP A 516 0.83 -18.44 10.75
N PHE A 517 2.15 -18.43 10.90
CA PHE A 517 2.83 -17.72 11.98
C PHE A 517 2.74 -16.21 11.82
N ASN A 518 2.77 -15.67 10.60
CA ASN A 518 2.55 -14.24 10.37
C ASN A 518 1.23 -13.78 11.00
N TYR A 519 0.14 -14.53 10.79
CA TYR A 519 -1.17 -14.22 11.37
C TYR A 519 -1.20 -14.35 12.90
N LEU A 520 -0.53 -15.35 13.46
CA LEU A 520 -0.36 -15.50 14.91
C LEU A 520 0.38 -14.30 15.53
N PHE A 521 1.46 -13.83 14.90
CA PHE A 521 2.18 -12.64 15.38
C PHE A 521 1.35 -11.35 15.27
N VAL A 522 0.60 -11.18 14.18
CA VAL A 522 -0.34 -10.05 14.02
C VAL A 522 -1.35 -10.03 15.18
N THR A 523 -1.88 -11.20 15.54
CA THR A 523 -2.78 -11.34 16.69
C THR A 523 -2.09 -10.92 17.99
N ALA A 524 -0.89 -11.42 18.27
CA ALA A 524 -0.14 -11.02 19.47
C ALA A 524 0.17 -9.51 19.53
N LEU A 525 0.42 -8.88 18.38
CA LEU A 525 0.64 -7.44 18.26
C LEU A 525 -0.63 -6.62 18.52
N GLN A 526 -1.79 -7.04 17.99
CA GLN A 526 -3.07 -6.37 18.21
C GLN A 526 -3.36 -6.20 19.71
N PHE A 527 -3.04 -7.22 20.51
CA PHE A 527 -3.26 -7.22 21.96
C PHE A 527 -2.07 -6.71 22.77
N LYS A 528 -0.97 -6.38 22.12
CA LYS A 528 0.27 -5.96 22.77
C LYS A 528 0.73 -6.97 23.84
N ASP A 529 0.56 -8.29 23.61
CA ASP A 529 1.05 -9.34 24.53
C ASP A 529 2.41 -9.88 24.09
N ARG A 530 3.46 -9.45 24.81
CA ARG A 530 4.85 -9.86 24.59
C ARG A 530 5.12 -11.33 24.88
N VAL A 531 4.42 -11.91 25.84
CA VAL A 531 4.58 -13.33 26.21
C VAL A 531 4.03 -14.19 25.09
N LEU A 532 2.84 -13.85 24.57
CA LEU A 532 2.24 -14.55 23.44
C LEU A 532 3.10 -14.44 22.17
N PHE A 533 3.61 -13.24 21.89
CA PHE A 533 4.52 -13.02 20.77
C PHE A 533 5.77 -13.91 20.86
N ASN A 534 6.40 -13.97 22.02
CA ASN A 534 7.60 -14.79 22.23
C ASN A 534 7.31 -16.29 22.17
N PHE A 535 6.12 -16.71 22.63
CA PHE A 535 5.66 -18.08 22.48
C PHE A 535 5.55 -18.47 20.99
N TYR A 536 4.88 -17.64 20.17
CA TYR A 536 4.80 -17.86 18.73
C TYR A 536 6.16 -17.80 18.03
N LEU A 537 7.07 -16.95 18.51
CA LEU A 537 8.44 -16.88 18.01
C LEU A 537 9.21 -18.17 18.25
N ARG A 538 9.09 -18.75 19.44
CA ARG A 538 9.67 -20.05 19.75
C ARG A 538 9.14 -21.12 18.82
N GLU A 539 7.81 -21.24 18.69
CA GLU A 539 7.15 -22.22 17.83
C GLU A 539 7.56 -22.08 16.35
N TYR A 540 7.74 -20.84 15.88
CA TYR A 540 8.23 -20.54 14.53
C TYR A 540 9.69 -20.99 14.36
N ILE A 541 10.58 -20.62 15.29
CA ILE A 541 12.01 -20.95 15.20
C ILE A 541 12.22 -22.47 15.20
N MET A 542 11.50 -23.20 16.04
CA MET A 542 11.58 -24.67 16.09
C MET A 542 11.27 -25.30 14.73
N ARG A 543 10.31 -24.74 13.98
CA ARG A 543 9.88 -25.28 12.68
C ARG A 543 10.70 -24.76 11.50
N TYR A 544 10.96 -23.47 11.43
CA TYR A 544 11.51 -22.81 10.23
C TYR A 544 12.85 -22.10 10.45
N GLY A 545 13.34 -22.00 11.68
CA GLY A 545 14.55 -21.21 11.94
C GLY A 545 15.78 -21.71 11.18
N HIS A 546 15.84 -23.00 10.86
CA HIS A 546 16.89 -23.60 10.05
C HIS A 546 16.83 -23.13 8.58
N GLN A 547 15.63 -22.90 8.04
CA GLN A 547 15.41 -22.42 6.66
C GLN A 547 15.86 -20.97 6.49
N THR A 548 15.87 -20.20 7.58
CA THR A 548 16.23 -18.78 7.56
C THR A 548 17.68 -18.54 7.98
N TYR A 549 18.50 -19.59 8.10
CA TYR A 549 19.93 -19.52 8.34
C TYR A 549 20.73 -19.56 7.04
N ASN A 550 21.58 -18.55 6.82
CA ASN A 550 22.52 -18.53 5.71
C ASN A 550 23.86 -19.13 6.16
N LYS A 551 24.19 -20.33 5.68
CA LYS A 551 25.42 -21.06 6.04
C LYS A 551 26.68 -20.28 5.65
N ASP A 552 26.72 -19.71 4.45
CA ASP A 552 27.90 -19.00 3.91
C ASP A 552 28.23 -17.75 4.72
N LYS A 553 27.20 -16.99 5.09
CA LYS A 553 27.32 -15.75 5.87
C LYS A 553 27.32 -16.01 7.38
N LYS A 554 27.15 -17.26 7.81
CA LYS A 554 26.92 -17.68 9.20
C LYS A 554 25.92 -16.76 9.91
N LYS A 555 24.85 -16.40 9.20
CA LYS A 555 23.90 -15.38 9.64
C LYS A 555 22.50 -15.93 9.67
N TRP A 556 21.88 -15.84 10.83
CA TRP A 556 20.45 -16.08 10.99
C TRP A 556 19.69 -14.76 10.93
N SER A 557 18.54 -14.75 10.26
CA SER A 557 17.65 -13.59 10.26
C SER A 557 16.21 -14.05 10.10
N LEU A 558 15.28 -13.38 10.77
CA LEU A 558 13.86 -13.55 10.48
C LEU A 558 13.54 -13.20 9.03
N PRO A 559 12.48 -13.82 8.44
CA PRO A 559 11.91 -13.37 7.19
C PRO A 559 11.58 -11.87 7.24
N PRO A 560 11.66 -11.15 6.10
CA PRO A 560 11.43 -9.71 6.05
C PRO A 560 10.10 -9.26 6.68
N GLN A 561 9.02 -10.02 6.46
CA GLN A 561 7.70 -9.73 7.03
C GLN A 561 7.69 -9.85 8.56
N LEU A 562 8.24 -10.94 9.11
CA LEU A 562 8.38 -11.13 10.57
C LEU A 562 9.33 -10.11 11.20
N SER A 563 10.42 -9.79 10.52
CA SER A 563 11.36 -8.73 10.93
C SER A 563 10.69 -7.35 10.96
N TRP A 564 9.84 -7.07 9.97
CA TRP A 564 9.03 -5.85 9.94
C TRP A 564 7.98 -5.81 11.06
N ILE A 565 7.28 -6.92 11.31
CA ILE A 565 6.32 -7.07 12.42
C ILE A 565 7.02 -6.82 13.76
N ALA A 566 8.17 -7.45 14.00
CA ALA A 566 8.96 -7.29 15.22
C ALA A 566 9.52 -5.87 15.39
N SER A 567 9.93 -5.21 14.30
CA SER A 567 10.52 -3.86 14.34
C SER A 567 9.50 -2.72 14.47
N ARG A 568 8.23 -2.95 14.10
CA ARG A 568 7.16 -1.92 14.15
C ARG A 568 6.81 -1.46 15.57
N MET A 569 7.13 -2.24 16.60
CA MET A 569 6.95 -1.85 18.00
C MET A 569 8.18 -2.20 18.82
N ILE A 570 8.85 -1.20 19.42
CA ILE A 570 10.08 -1.36 20.23
C ILE A 570 9.94 -2.45 21.32
N ARG A 571 8.72 -2.66 21.84
CA ARG A 571 8.40 -3.67 22.87
C ARG A 571 8.40 -5.13 22.37
N PHE A 572 8.28 -5.34 21.06
CA PHE A 572 8.24 -6.64 20.38
C PHE A 572 9.50 -6.93 19.57
N ASN A 573 10.48 -6.03 19.64
CA ASN A 573 11.76 -6.28 19.00
C ASN A 573 12.39 -7.53 19.63
N ILE A 574 12.85 -8.46 18.78
CA ILE A 574 13.62 -9.60 19.26
C ILE A 574 14.85 -9.04 19.93
N HIS A 575 15.02 -9.36 21.22
CA HIS A 575 16.18 -8.89 21.95
C HIS A 575 17.44 -9.41 21.24
N GLU A 576 18.45 -8.55 21.09
CA GLU A 576 19.68 -8.90 20.35
C GLU A 576 20.31 -10.20 20.88
N ASN A 577 20.22 -10.42 22.20
CA ASN A 577 20.64 -11.66 22.85
C ASN A 577 19.89 -12.91 22.37
N VAL A 578 18.59 -12.84 22.11
CA VAL A 578 17.80 -13.97 21.57
C VAL A 578 18.21 -14.23 20.13
N ALA A 579 18.35 -13.18 19.32
CA ALA A 579 18.81 -13.33 17.92
C ALA A 579 20.23 -13.94 17.84
N LYS A 580 21.13 -13.50 18.72
CA LYS A 580 22.49 -14.07 18.85
C LYS A 580 22.46 -15.50 19.34
N ALA A 581 21.63 -15.85 20.31
CA ALA A 581 21.50 -17.21 20.80
C ALA A 581 21.01 -18.15 19.69
N VAL A 582 19.95 -17.78 18.97
CA VAL A 582 19.43 -18.55 17.82
C VAL A 582 20.52 -18.70 16.75
N GLN A 583 21.24 -17.62 16.44
CA GLN A 583 22.33 -17.65 15.48
C GLN A 583 23.45 -18.60 15.92
N ASN A 584 23.85 -18.58 17.19
CA ASN A 584 24.89 -19.45 17.73
C ASN A 584 24.47 -20.92 17.68
N ILE A 585 23.22 -21.24 18.03
CA ILE A 585 22.67 -22.61 17.93
C ILE A 585 22.76 -23.11 16.48
N TYR A 586 22.31 -22.33 15.49
CA TYR A 586 22.40 -22.76 14.09
C TYR A 586 23.82 -22.77 13.52
N ILE A 587 24.72 -21.92 14.03
CA ILE A 587 26.16 -22.02 13.71
C ILE A 587 26.71 -23.36 14.22
N ASN A 588 26.43 -23.71 15.47
CA ASN A 588 26.94 -24.92 16.11
C ASN A 588 26.41 -26.20 15.44
N ASN A 589 25.18 -26.17 14.95
CA ASN A 589 24.55 -27.33 14.28
C ASN A 589 24.65 -27.30 12.76
N ASN A 590 25.49 -26.43 12.22
CA ASN A 590 25.72 -26.31 10.78
C ASN A 590 24.42 -26.09 9.97
N GLY A 591 23.48 -25.34 10.55
CA GLY A 591 22.17 -25.02 9.96
C GLY A 591 21.14 -26.15 9.99
N SER A 592 21.35 -27.19 10.80
CA SER A 592 20.38 -28.27 10.98
C SER A 592 19.21 -27.87 11.90
N PRO A 593 18.05 -28.53 11.82
CA PRO A 593 16.97 -28.36 12.80
C PRO A 593 17.46 -28.58 14.23
N MET A 594 16.89 -27.83 15.19
CA MET A 594 17.30 -27.91 16.60
C MET A 594 16.89 -29.25 17.22
N ASN A 595 17.76 -29.83 18.05
CA ASN A 595 17.42 -30.94 18.93
C ASN A 595 16.76 -30.45 20.22
N SER A 596 16.32 -31.40 21.05
CA SER A 596 15.57 -31.09 22.28
C SER A 596 16.37 -30.28 23.31
N ALA A 597 17.68 -30.48 23.42
CA ALA A 597 18.53 -29.72 24.34
C ALA A 597 18.71 -28.26 23.90
N GLU A 598 18.81 -28.02 22.60
CA GLU A 598 18.91 -26.66 22.04
C GLU A 598 17.60 -25.89 22.10
N ILE A 599 16.48 -26.60 21.95
CA ILE A 599 15.15 -26.03 22.18
C ILE A 599 15.03 -25.58 23.65
N GLU A 600 15.56 -26.35 24.59
CA GLU A 600 15.60 -25.98 26.01
C GLU A 600 16.48 -24.74 26.24
N GLU A 601 17.66 -24.67 25.62
CA GLU A 601 18.54 -23.51 25.68
C GLU A 601 17.88 -22.25 25.11
N LEU A 602 17.26 -22.35 23.94
CA LEU A 602 16.50 -21.26 23.31
C LEU A 602 15.38 -20.77 24.23
N THR A 603 14.67 -21.70 24.87
CA THR A 603 13.56 -21.39 25.79
C THR A 603 14.06 -20.61 26.99
N LYS A 604 15.21 -20.99 27.57
CA LYS A 604 15.88 -20.23 28.66
C LYS A 604 16.27 -18.82 28.22
N CYS A 605 16.82 -18.65 27.02
CA CYS A 605 17.21 -17.34 26.49
C CYS A 605 16.01 -16.40 26.28
N ILE A 606 14.90 -16.92 25.74
CA ILE A 606 13.66 -16.15 25.53
C ILE A 606 13.05 -15.73 26.87
N SER A 607 13.14 -16.59 27.89
CA SER A 607 12.61 -16.33 29.23
C SER A 607 13.43 -15.29 30.02
N ASN A 608 14.76 -15.41 30.01
CA ASN A 608 15.67 -14.54 30.80
C ASN A 608 15.73 -13.09 30.31
N GLY A 609 15.50 -12.83 29.01
CA GLY A 609 15.55 -11.47 28.46
C GLY A 609 14.37 -10.57 28.87
N ASN A 610 13.26 -11.14 29.35
CA ASN A 610 11.94 -10.47 29.29
C ASN A 610 11.07 -10.53 30.56
N LYS A 611 11.61 -10.91 31.73
CA LYS A 611 10.79 -11.20 32.93
C LYS A 611 9.68 -12.22 32.62
N PHE A 612 10.03 -13.32 31.96
CA PHE A 612 9.17 -14.51 32.09
C PHE A 612 9.30 -15.05 33.52
N PRO A 613 8.26 -15.67 34.09
CA PRO A 613 8.46 -16.57 35.22
C PRO A 613 9.46 -17.67 34.80
N ASP A 614 10.40 -18.02 35.67
CA ASP A 614 11.53 -18.95 35.47
C ASP A 614 11.14 -20.41 35.15
N ARG A 615 10.01 -20.66 34.49
CA ARG A 615 9.56 -22.00 34.11
C ARG A 615 10.04 -22.35 32.70
N ILE A 616 10.83 -23.43 32.64
CA ILE A 616 11.66 -23.86 31.52
C ILE A 616 10.88 -24.58 30.42
N ASP A 617 9.59 -24.84 30.61
CA ASP A 617 8.76 -25.46 29.56
C ASP A 617 7.34 -24.90 29.67
N ILE A 618 7.00 -23.93 28.83
CA ILE A 618 5.64 -23.39 28.80
C ILE A 618 4.86 -24.28 27.84
N SER A 619 4.13 -25.25 28.40
CA SER A 619 3.19 -26.04 27.61
C SER A 619 2.05 -25.15 27.09
N TYR A 620 1.29 -25.66 26.12
CA TYR A 620 0.04 -25.00 25.68
C TYR A 620 -0.91 -24.73 26.86
N ASN A 621 -0.94 -25.61 27.87
CA ASN A 621 -1.74 -25.44 29.08
C ASN A 621 -1.19 -24.31 29.96
N ASP A 622 0.12 -24.25 30.18
CA ASP A 622 0.75 -23.16 30.94
C ASP A 622 0.51 -21.81 30.27
N MET A 623 0.65 -21.73 28.94
CA MET A 623 0.39 -20.50 28.19
C MET A 623 -1.09 -20.10 28.28
N ARG A 624 -2.02 -21.07 28.19
CA ARG A 624 -3.45 -20.82 28.35
C ARG A 624 -3.78 -20.26 29.73
N ASP A 625 -3.18 -20.80 30.78
CA ASP A 625 -3.40 -20.33 32.16
C ASP A 625 -2.79 -18.95 32.40
N ILE A 626 -1.59 -18.68 31.86
CA ILE A 626 -0.98 -17.34 31.87
C ILE A 626 -1.91 -16.33 31.18
N LEU A 627 -2.44 -16.66 30.01
CA LEU A 627 -3.36 -15.79 29.27
C LEU A 627 -4.67 -15.60 30.03
N ARG A 628 -5.30 -16.65 30.55
CA ARG A 628 -6.55 -16.55 31.34
C ARG A 628 -6.36 -15.64 32.54
N ASN A 629 -5.29 -15.82 33.31
CA ASN A 629 -4.99 -14.99 34.48
C ASN A 629 -4.76 -13.52 34.08
N LYS A 630 -4.04 -13.26 32.98
CA LYS A 630 -3.82 -11.90 32.45
C LYS A 630 -5.11 -11.24 31.95
N LEU A 631 -5.97 -12.01 31.29
CA LEU A 631 -7.22 -11.51 30.69
C LEU A 631 -8.30 -11.27 31.76
N GLN A 632 -8.32 -12.06 32.84
CA GLN A 632 -9.18 -11.84 34.00
C GLN A 632 -8.76 -10.63 34.84
N THR A 633 -7.48 -10.24 34.82
CA THR A 633 -6.95 -9.14 35.65
C THR A 633 -7.00 -7.75 34.97
N ASN A 634 -7.77 -7.60 33.88
CA ASN A 634 -8.11 -6.34 33.18
C ASN A 634 -6.95 -5.47 32.62
N LYS A 635 -5.68 -5.88 32.71
CA LYS A 635 -4.54 -5.02 32.32
C LYS A 635 -4.20 -4.95 30.82
N LEU A 636 -4.84 -5.77 29.97
CA LEU A 636 -4.57 -5.83 28.52
C LEU A 636 -5.74 -5.35 27.64
N ILE A 637 -6.86 -4.92 28.24
CA ILE A 637 -8.09 -4.63 27.51
C ILE A 637 -8.00 -3.24 26.87
N GLY A 638 -7.43 -3.16 25.66
CA GLY A 638 -7.85 -2.13 24.72
C GLY A 638 -9.35 -2.27 24.45
N GLY A 639 -10.07 -1.16 24.29
CA GLY A 639 -11.54 -1.17 24.14
C GLY A 639 -12.01 -2.09 23.02
N GLY A 640 -12.57 -3.26 23.38
CA GLY A 640 -13.17 -4.20 22.43
C GLY A 640 -12.83 -5.69 22.59
N TYR A 641 -11.95 -6.09 23.51
CA TYR A 641 -11.73 -7.52 23.81
C TYR A 641 -12.77 -8.07 24.79
N SER A 642 -13.35 -9.24 24.48
CA SER A 642 -14.29 -9.97 25.32
C SER A 642 -13.78 -11.39 25.60
N LEU A 643 -13.42 -11.66 26.86
CA LEU A 643 -12.96 -12.98 27.30
C LEU A 643 -14.03 -14.06 27.11
N LEU A 644 -15.29 -13.74 27.41
CA LEU A 644 -16.42 -14.67 27.23
C LEU A 644 -16.60 -15.05 25.76
N THR A 645 -16.49 -14.06 24.87
CA THR A 645 -16.59 -14.28 23.43
C THR A 645 -15.45 -15.15 22.91
N ASP A 646 -14.21 -14.87 23.33
CA ASP A 646 -13.03 -15.64 22.91
C ASP A 646 -13.05 -17.07 23.48
N GLN A 647 -13.50 -17.26 24.73
CA GLN A 647 -13.73 -18.61 25.29
C GLN A 647 -14.77 -19.38 24.50
N ARG A 648 -15.89 -18.73 24.12
CA ARG A 648 -16.92 -19.34 23.29
C ARG A 648 -16.37 -19.75 21.92
N TYR A 649 -15.61 -18.87 21.25
CA TYR A 649 -14.98 -19.17 19.97
C TYR A 649 -13.95 -20.31 20.08
N SER A 650 -13.12 -20.29 21.12
CA SER A 650 -12.13 -21.34 21.39
C SER A 650 -12.80 -22.71 21.62
N ASN A 651 -13.92 -22.75 22.33
CA ASN A 651 -14.69 -23.97 22.54
C ASN A 651 -15.36 -24.45 21.25
N ILE A 652 -15.99 -23.56 20.48
CA ILE A 652 -16.59 -23.95 19.19
C ILE A 652 -15.51 -24.50 18.25
N LEU A 653 -14.37 -23.81 18.14
CA LEU A 653 -13.25 -24.27 17.32
C LEU A 653 -12.79 -25.68 17.73
N LYS A 654 -12.64 -25.91 19.05
CA LYS A 654 -12.29 -27.21 19.60
C LYS A 654 -13.32 -28.28 19.21
N ASP A 655 -14.59 -28.03 19.49
CA ASP A 655 -15.67 -28.99 19.25
C ASP A 655 -15.75 -29.36 17.77
N VAL A 656 -15.57 -28.37 16.89
CA VAL A 656 -15.61 -28.52 15.43
C VAL A 656 -14.42 -29.35 14.94
N ILE A 657 -13.19 -29.01 15.32
CA ILE A 657 -12.01 -29.78 14.90
C ILE A 657 -12.03 -31.20 15.50
N GLU A 658 -12.46 -31.37 16.76
CA GLU A 658 -12.58 -32.70 17.35
C GLU A 658 -13.59 -33.56 16.59
N HIS A 659 -14.72 -32.97 16.20
CA HIS A 659 -15.73 -33.65 15.39
C HIS A 659 -15.21 -34.03 14.00
N MET A 660 -14.52 -33.11 13.32
CA MET A 660 -13.97 -33.33 11.97
C MET A 660 -12.82 -34.35 11.94
N GLU A 661 -11.89 -34.28 12.89
CA GLU A 661 -10.54 -34.85 12.73
C GLU A 661 -10.15 -35.88 13.80
N LEU A 662 -10.76 -35.82 14.99
CA LEU A 662 -10.27 -36.57 16.16
C LEU A 662 -11.25 -37.64 16.65
N LYS A 663 -12.52 -37.63 16.22
CA LYS A 663 -13.53 -38.63 16.61
C LYS A 663 -13.43 -39.97 15.88
N GLU A 664 -12.66 -40.09 14.79
CA GLU A 664 -12.44 -41.37 14.11
C GLU A 664 -11.50 -42.34 14.86
N VAL A 665 -10.93 -41.94 16.02
CA VAL A 665 -10.00 -42.80 16.78
C VAL A 665 -10.73 -43.79 17.73
N ALA A 666 -12.07 -43.75 17.84
CA ALA A 666 -12.80 -44.57 18.83
C ALA A 666 -13.59 -45.77 18.27
N ILE A 667 -13.62 -46.02 16.96
CA ILE A 667 -14.34 -47.16 16.37
C ILE A 667 -13.50 -47.70 15.20
N THR A 668 -12.45 -48.50 15.42
CA THR A 668 -12.51 -49.97 15.48
C THR A 668 -11.08 -50.49 15.77
N PRO A 669 -10.93 -51.46 16.69
CA PRO A 669 -10.46 -52.75 16.23
C PRO A 669 -11.29 -53.85 16.88
N GLU A 670 -12.35 -54.31 16.22
CA GLU A 670 -12.91 -55.64 16.44
C GLU A 670 -13.93 -55.99 15.34
N MET A 671 -13.70 -57.15 14.68
CA MET A 671 -14.56 -57.91 13.76
C MET A 671 -14.70 -57.33 12.33
N LYS A 672 -14.16 -57.92 11.25
CA LYS A 672 -13.87 -59.32 10.88
C LYS A 672 -12.60 -59.42 10.02
#